data_AF-A0A852RQ50-F1
#
_entry.id   AF-A0A852RQ50-F1
#
_cell.length_a   1.000
_cell.length_b   1.000
_cell.length_c   1.000
_cell.angle_alpha   90.00
_cell.angle_beta   90.00
_cell.angle_gamma   90.00
#
_symmetry.space_group_name_H-M   'P 1'
#
loop_
_entity.id
_entity.type
_entity.pdbx_description
1 polymer ?
#
loop_
_entity_poly.entity_id
_entity_poly.type
_entity_poly.pdbx_seq_one_letter_code
_entity_poly.pdbx_strand_id
1 'polypeptide(L)'
;MHDLVVSRKRPLLIAARNSDARTRKGSEAAAADAHDAVVDLARLTGFDLTRTLPSRDIMADWLFSSPNVQRFTEPDGTAFSMRTCLIDLTEHGVLLCLSSGSALKLTTDHQQPHVTLIQQILRSSTIDLAGVFVKRFDRLSRSTSMLVVHELRDLERRLGISWSGDGEQGRWDLGEMAEVIATIKGIGGRAEGLAMRRKAVAGIRRETHDRMIDGRVRYSLGGGCPPGLIRYRDRITGRSYLAIDSPVFHPALHDSLSGVPDVRDQDGQLVDQAATLQWILANFGVDGRDEHALFPELLARRWSTDGLRRERSQGPSAYWGGPTKPVNQHWPRRWFRAIEQNLDLYETGRIVRKVRTSDDEPLVINNIFPASGAWARPEDFERIRSFLRNRPALRSHASWSWSGLEASVNGEPVHLEPDVNPARDGEFSWILSYARPGRSLTGGHRPEGTDTDARSAHRRPPSGHRYVADNVLTAALIEALIAHNGKPLRPFLNQANQSHSTALLVSERDRVEAELAAGRRRQEAQLTLILEVDANGLPVMPESLRHRAYADWGGEQDRLQELDLKRQRLHREVAAAMVASPGVTAPAMQALVASLRNPASSGCRTVLRDAVRNLAFAAEPVAERHGSGTAFHFTGDLVFATSKGPHSVPFSGHYVSGYVTKLPARRLKAISLLRAGSPPASGDPGWVGMSPTDALRAFGGPSGNRASIVACEDAALLRLGMAALFPELAPGEDPAEAPSLTDLYRDPELLADFVELDLLADRIRTYYLTTGSRTWVNPSRGGKGVTYLLIAEATGAPVEVAKADKSLVALARKVLHANGRFASGAWAMAEAPNARPRPAPCHACGGAARASMIIGLPVGHVCLNPDCRRDEAGIRWPTRFDRYIARADMWSEAGFELDLAHPSEAAGQARDAIGRKARVAAASRLSPHQRQSLIASYLDTSMTVRQVLAGHDVTHTTLMTVLRADNIPRRGRSWRPPTNDD
;
A
#
# COMPACT_ATOMS: atom_id res chain seq x y z
N MET A 1 -7.47 -30.14 36.77
CA MET A 1 -7.97 -29.82 35.41
C MET A 1 -9.49 -29.78 35.39
N HIS A 2 -10.18 -30.86 35.78
CA HIS A 2 -11.64 -30.88 35.89
C HIS A 2 -12.20 -29.69 36.70
N ASP A 3 -11.61 -29.37 37.87
CA ASP A 3 -12.03 -28.19 38.64
C ASP A 3 -11.90 -26.86 37.87
N LEU A 4 -10.78 -26.66 37.16
CA LEU A 4 -10.55 -25.43 36.41
C LEU A 4 -11.53 -25.29 35.24
N VAL A 5 -11.70 -26.36 34.46
CA VAL A 5 -12.48 -26.33 33.22
C VAL A 5 -13.98 -26.40 33.49
N VAL A 6 -14.40 -27.30 34.39
CA VAL A 6 -15.81 -27.57 34.67
C VAL A 6 -16.33 -26.67 35.79
N SER A 7 -15.71 -26.68 36.97
CA SER A 7 -16.21 -25.93 38.14
C SER A 7 -16.01 -24.42 37.98
N ARG A 8 -14.81 -24.00 37.53
CA ARG A 8 -14.45 -22.58 37.38
C ARG A 8 -14.76 -22.03 35.98
N LYS A 9 -15.29 -22.85 35.06
CA LYS A 9 -15.66 -22.50 33.68
C LYS A 9 -14.52 -21.84 32.89
N ARG A 10 -13.29 -22.32 33.08
CA ARG A 10 -12.10 -21.78 32.41
C ARG A 10 -11.72 -22.66 31.24
N PRO A 11 -11.75 -22.18 29.99
CA PRO A 11 -11.42 -23.02 28.86
C PRO A 11 -9.93 -23.42 28.83
N LEU A 12 -9.65 -24.63 28.37
CA LEU A 12 -8.30 -25.09 28.05
C LEU A 12 -7.97 -24.69 26.61
N LEU A 13 -6.83 -24.01 26.41
CA LEU A 13 -6.35 -23.69 25.06
C LEU A 13 -5.74 -24.94 24.42
N ILE A 14 -6.32 -25.41 23.32
CA ILE A 14 -5.74 -26.42 22.44
C ILE A 14 -5.13 -25.71 21.23
N ALA A 15 -3.83 -25.84 21.03
CA ALA A 15 -3.14 -25.23 19.89
C ALA A 15 -2.54 -26.28 18.94
N ALA A 16 -2.82 -26.13 17.66
CA ALA A 16 -2.33 -27.01 16.62
C ALA A 16 -1.87 -26.23 15.38
N ARG A 17 -0.82 -26.74 14.72
CA ARG A 17 -0.26 -26.07 13.54
C ARG A 17 0.34 -27.01 12.51
N ASN A 18 0.23 -26.62 11.23
CA ASN A 18 0.94 -27.28 10.13
C ASN A 18 1.67 -26.28 9.20
N SER A 19 2.70 -26.76 8.49
CA SER A 19 3.62 -25.94 7.68
C SER A 19 3.34 -26.01 6.17
N ASP A 20 2.15 -26.46 5.77
CA ASP A 20 1.71 -26.44 4.38
C ASP A 20 0.63 -25.37 4.17
N ALA A 21 0.81 -24.58 3.12
CA ALA A 21 0.45 -23.16 3.10
C ALA A 21 -0.75 -22.78 2.25
N ARG A 22 -1.08 -23.64 1.30
CA ARG A 22 -1.93 -23.27 0.16
C ARG A 22 -2.89 -24.38 -0.22
N THR A 23 -2.90 -25.47 0.53
CA THR A 23 -3.67 -26.66 0.23
C THR A 23 -4.64 -26.94 1.38
N ARG A 24 -5.79 -27.50 1.03
CA ARG A 24 -6.73 -28.07 2.01
C ARG A 24 -6.02 -29.10 2.91
N LYS A 25 -5.07 -29.86 2.35
CA LYS A 25 -4.21 -30.82 3.07
C LYS A 25 -3.46 -30.22 4.26
N GLY A 26 -2.93 -29.01 4.12
CA GLY A 26 -2.28 -28.32 5.25
C GLY A 26 -3.25 -28.02 6.40
N SER A 27 -4.52 -27.77 6.08
CA SER A 27 -5.57 -27.51 7.07
C SER A 27 -6.08 -28.81 7.71
N GLU A 28 -6.25 -29.87 6.90
CA GLU A 28 -6.56 -31.23 7.38
C GLU A 28 -5.51 -31.74 8.37
N ALA A 29 -4.23 -31.53 8.05
CA ALA A 29 -3.15 -31.97 8.92
C ALA A 29 -3.06 -31.15 10.23
N ALA A 30 -3.44 -29.87 10.22
CA ALA A 30 -3.55 -29.08 11.45
C ALA A 30 -4.75 -29.54 12.32
N ALA A 31 -5.87 -29.88 11.68
CA ALA A 31 -7.05 -30.43 12.35
C ALA A 31 -6.78 -31.82 12.95
N ALA A 32 -6.00 -32.66 12.25
CA ALA A 32 -5.54 -33.95 12.77
C ALA A 32 -4.64 -33.77 14.01
N ASP A 33 -3.67 -32.84 13.96
CA ASP A 33 -2.77 -32.53 15.09
C ASP A 33 -3.54 -32.06 16.34
N ALA A 34 -4.66 -31.35 16.18
CA ALA A 34 -5.55 -30.96 17.28
C ALA A 34 -6.29 -32.16 17.91
N HIS A 35 -6.86 -33.04 17.07
CA HIS A 35 -7.49 -34.28 17.54
C HIS A 35 -6.50 -35.15 18.29
N ASP A 36 -5.32 -35.34 17.72
CA ASP A 36 -4.27 -36.17 18.30
C ASP A 36 -3.76 -35.59 19.63
N ALA A 37 -3.79 -34.26 19.81
CA ALA A 37 -3.49 -33.61 21.08
C ALA A 37 -4.55 -33.94 22.13
N VAL A 38 -5.84 -33.86 21.79
CA VAL A 38 -6.91 -34.18 22.74
C VAL A 38 -6.93 -35.67 23.12
N VAL A 39 -6.59 -36.57 22.19
CA VAL A 39 -6.40 -37.99 22.50
C VAL A 39 -5.26 -38.18 23.50
N ASP A 40 -4.13 -37.49 23.32
CA ASP A 40 -3.01 -37.55 24.28
C ASP A 40 -3.37 -36.95 25.63
N LEU A 41 -4.14 -35.85 25.65
CA LEU A 41 -4.63 -35.25 26.88
C LEU A 41 -5.45 -36.24 27.69
N ALA A 42 -6.40 -36.93 27.04
CA ALA A 42 -7.23 -37.95 27.68
C ALA A 42 -6.35 -39.09 28.23
N ARG A 43 -5.41 -39.58 27.43
CA ARG A 43 -4.48 -40.65 27.82
C ARG A 43 -3.60 -40.28 29.01
N LEU A 44 -3.06 -39.06 29.04
CA LEU A 44 -2.06 -38.65 30.03
C LEU A 44 -2.69 -38.13 31.33
N THR A 45 -3.94 -37.68 31.29
CA THR A 45 -4.55 -36.93 32.39
C THR A 45 -5.91 -37.43 32.82
N GLY A 46 -6.52 -38.33 32.04
CA GLY A 46 -7.89 -38.79 32.22
C GLY A 46 -8.96 -37.76 31.83
N PHE A 47 -8.58 -36.57 31.37
CA PHE A 47 -9.52 -35.53 30.95
C PHE A 47 -9.84 -35.66 29.45
N ASP A 48 -11.01 -36.21 29.14
CA ASP A 48 -11.43 -36.51 27.77
C ASP A 48 -12.24 -35.36 27.15
N LEU A 49 -11.66 -34.72 26.12
CA LEU A 49 -12.31 -33.70 25.30
C LEU A 49 -12.58 -34.20 23.86
N THR A 50 -12.40 -35.48 23.57
CA THR A 50 -12.48 -36.02 22.19
C THR A 50 -13.83 -35.79 21.55
N ARG A 51 -14.90 -35.82 22.35
CA ARG A 51 -16.29 -35.55 21.91
C ARG A 51 -16.62 -34.06 21.82
N THR A 52 -15.76 -33.19 22.35
CA THR A 52 -15.94 -31.74 22.36
C THR A 52 -15.42 -31.09 21.07
N LEU A 53 -14.42 -31.68 20.44
CA LEU A 53 -13.87 -31.17 19.19
C LEU A 53 -14.81 -31.45 18.01
N PRO A 54 -14.99 -30.49 17.09
CA PRO A 54 -15.62 -30.74 15.80
C PRO A 54 -14.84 -31.78 14.98
N SER A 55 -15.48 -32.31 13.92
CA SER A 55 -14.80 -33.25 13.02
C SER A 55 -13.57 -32.62 12.35
N ARG A 56 -12.59 -33.45 11.98
CA ARG A 56 -11.36 -33.02 11.30
C ARG A 56 -11.68 -32.20 10.04
N ASP A 57 -12.68 -32.62 9.28
CA ASP A 57 -13.10 -31.93 8.05
C ASP A 57 -13.70 -30.56 8.33
N ILE A 58 -14.56 -30.42 9.35
CA ILE A 58 -15.15 -29.11 9.71
C ILE A 58 -14.05 -28.14 10.15
N MET A 59 -13.12 -28.60 11.00
CA MET A 59 -12.01 -27.76 11.45
C MET A 59 -11.06 -27.39 10.30
N ALA A 60 -10.80 -28.33 9.39
CA ALA A 60 -10.02 -28.08 8.19
C ALA A 60 -10.70 -27.06 7.27
N ASP A 61 -12.02 -27.16 7.09
CA ASP A 61 -12.81 -26.23 6.29
C ASP A 61 -12.82 -24.83 6.93
N TRP A 62 -13.04 -24.71 8.24
CA TRP A 62 -12.97 -23.43 8.95
C TRP A 62 -11.59 -22.78 8.85
N LEU A 63 -10.53 -23.56 9.04
CA LEU A 63 -9.18 -23.05 8.87
C LEU A 63 -8.92 -22.68 7.42
N PHE A 64 -9.38 -23.46 6.45
CA PHE A 64 -9.19 -23.20 5.02
C PHE A 64 -10.04 -22.01 4.51
N SER A 65 -11.18 -21.74 5.12
CA SER A 65 -12.04 -20.59 4.80
C SER A 65 -11.71 -19.34 5.61
N SER A 66 -10.78 -19.40 6.56
CA SER A 66 -10.46 -18.25 7.41
C SER A 66 -9.92 -17.07 6.60
N PRO A 67 -10.52 -15.85 6.74
CA PRO A 67 -10.07 -14.65 6.05
C PRO A 67 -8.77 -14.09 6.66
N ASN A 68 -8.40 -14.55 7.86
CA ASN A 68 -7.21 -14.10 8.58
C ASN A 68 -5.95 -14.74 7.99
N VAL A 69 -5.54 -14.23 6.83
CA VAL A 69 -4.27 -14.59 6.17
C VAL A 69 -3.27 -13.48 6.43
N GLN A 70 -2.27 -13.78 7.26
CA GLN A 70 -1.15 -12.91 7.51
C GLN A 70 -0.03 -13.23 6.50
N ARG A 71 0.52 -12.20 5.86
CA ARG A 71 1.63 -12.33 4.91
C ARG A 71 2.86 -11.64 5.50
N PHE A 72 3.98 -12.31 5.38
CA PHE A 72 5.26 -11.86 5.89
C PHE A 72 6.31 -11.98 4.80
N THR A 73 7.35 -11.17 4.91
CA THR A 73 8.52 -11.24 4.04
C THR A 73 9.73 -11.36 4.93
N GLU A 74 10.50 -12.43 4.76
CA GLU A 74 11.74 -12.64 5.47
C GLU A 74 12.80 -11.59 5.09
N PRO A 75 13.84 -11.42 5.92
CA PRO A 75 14.96 -10.55 5.64
C PRO A 75 15.63 -10.68 4.27
N ASP A 76 15.57 -11.88 3.69
CA ASP A 76 16.13 -12.26 2.39
C ASP A 76 15.15 -12.04 1.22
N GLY A 77 13.95 -11.52 1.49
CA GLY A 77 12.89 -11.30 0.52
C GLY A 77 11.93 -12.48 0.33
N THR A 78 12.11 -13.59 1.04
CA THR A 78 11.22 -14.76 0.94
C THR A 78 9.84 -14.44 1.54
N ALA A 79 8.81 -14.42 0.71
CA ALA A 79 7.44 -14.21 1.17
C ALA A 79 6.80 -15.51 1.69
N PHE A 80 6.21 -15.47 2.87
CA PHE A 80 5.38 -16.56 3.39
C PHE A 80 4.01 -16.06 3.86
N SER A 81 3.03 -16.96 3.85
CA SER A 81 1.68 -16.68 4.31
C SER A 81 1.25 -17.69 5.36
N MET A 82 0.59 -17.22 6.41
CA MET A 82 0.01 -18.05 7.44
C MET A 82 -1.46 -17.69 7.59
N ARG A 83 -2.29 -18.72 7.68
CA ARG A 83 -3.70 -18.62 7.98
C ARG A 83 -3.93 -19.13 9.39
N THR A 84 -4.69 -18.36 10.17
CA THR A 84 -5.05 -18.71 11.55
C THR A 84 -6.56 -18.71 11.70
N CYS A 85 -7.03 -19.61 12.57
CA CYS A 85 -8.42 -19.66 12.98
C CYS A 85 -8.43 -19.85 14.50
N LEU A 86 -9.11 -18.94 15.20
CA LEU A 86 -9.41 -19.06 16.62
C LEU A 86 -10.89 -19.42 16.73
N ILE A 87 -11.17 -20.57 17.31
CA ILE A 87 -12.52 -21.12 17.43
C ILE A 87 -12.87 -21.14 18.91
N ASP A 88 -13.90 -20.38 19.25
CA ASP A 88 -14.44 -20.30 20.59
C ASP A 88 -15.39 -21.48 20.82
N LEU A 89 -14.97 -22.44 21.65
CA LEU A 89 -15.78 -23.55 22.14
C LEU A 89 -15.83 -23.48 23.67
N THR A 90 -15.79 -22.26 24.22
CA THR A 90 -15.58 -22.05 25.67
C THR A 90 -16.75 -22.55 26.50
N GLU A 91 -17.96 -22.61 25.93
CA GLU A 91 -19.13 -23.28 26.51
C GLU A 91 -18.89 -24.78 26.79
N HIS A 92 -17.97 -25.39 26.05
CA HIS A 92 -17.54 -26.78 26.23
C HIS A 92 -16.15 -26.89 26.88
N GLY A 93 -15.63 -25.79 27.42
CA GLY A 93 -14.35 -25.77 28.13
C GLY A 93 -13.11 -25.78 27.22
N VAL A 94 -13.24 -25.44 25.94
CA VAL A 94 -12.13 -25.45 24.97
C VAL A 94 -12.00 -24.11 24.25
N LEU A 95 -10.78 -23.61 24.12
CA LEU A 95 -10.45 -22.58 23.14
C LEU A 95 -9.50 -23.20 22.12
N LEU A 96 -9.86 -23.22 20.84
CA LEU A 96 -9.08 -23.92 19.83
C LEU A 96 -8.35 -22.93 18.90
N CYS A 97 -7.03 -23.01 18.85
CA CYS A 97 -6.19 -22.21 17.98
C CYS A 97 -5.55 -23.07 16.89
N LEU A 98 -6.02 -22.93 15.65
CA LEU A 98 -5.53 -23.65 14.49
C LEU A 98 -4.72 -22.73 13.58
N SER A 99 -3.64 -23.27 12.99
CA SER A 99 -2.91 -22.56 11.94
C SER A 99 -2.34 -23.45 10.84
N SER A 100 -2.30 -22.93 9.62
CA SER A 100 -1.66 -23.54 8.45
C SER A 100 -0.93 -22.45 7.65
N GLY A 101 0.23 -22.74 7.05
CA GLY A 101 1.01 -21.69 6.41
C GLY A 101 2.33 -22.13 5.81
N SER A 102 2.90 -21.33 4.89
CA SER A 102 4.21 -21.59 4.25
C SER A 102 5.37 -21.17 5.12
N ALA A 103 5.11 -20.88 6.39
CA ALA A 103 6.13 -20.72 7.39
C ALA A 103 6.83 -22.07 7.54
N LEU A 104 7.80 -22.36 6.67
CA LEU A 104 8.83 -23.32 6.99
C LEU A 104 9.39 -22.88 8.31
N LYS A 105 9.48 -23.83 9.25
CA LYS A 105 10.13 -23.76 10.56
C LYS A 105 11.11 -22.56 10.67
N LEU A 106 10.57 -21.37 10.97
CA LEU A 106 11.29 -20.11 10.96
C LEU A 106 12.31 -20.09 12.09
N THR A 107 13.47 -19.48 11.86
CA THR A 107 14.65 -19.58 12.73
C THR A 107 14.60 -18.69 13.96
N THR A 108 13.70 -17.69 14.02
CA THR A 108 13.59 -16.73 15.14
C THR A 108 12.14 -16.57 15.64
N ASP A 109 11.95 -16.29 16.93
CA ASP A 109 10.62 -16.28 17.59
C ASP A 109 9.68 -15.21 17.14
N HIS A 110 10.23 -14.05 16.87
CA HIS A 110 9.47 -12.85 16.55
C HIS A 110 8.89 -12.90 15.13
N GLN A 111 9.19 -13.96 14.37
CA GLN A 111 8.66 -14.22 13.05
C GLN A 111 7.62 -15.36 13.04
N GLN A 112 7.27 -15.95 14.20
CA GLN A 112 6.27 -17.03 14.28
C GLN A 112 4.90 -16.49 14.70
N PRO A 113 4.01 -16.16 13.77
CA PRO A 113 2.83 -15.38 14.12
C PRO A 113 1.77 -16.24 14.83
N HIS A 114 1.80 -17.57 14.67
CA HIS A 114 1.03 -18.49 15.51
C HIS A 114 1.45 -18.41 16.98
N VAL A 115 2.75 -18.34 17.25
CA VAL A 115 3.27 -18.22 18.62
C VAL A 115 2.90 -16.85 19.21
N THR A 116 3.01 -15.78 18.41
CA THR A 116 2.57 -14.44 18.81
C THR A 116 1.07 -14.41 19.14
N LEU A 117 0.23 -15.09 18.35
CA LEU A 117 -1.20 -15.19 18.62
C LEU A 117 -1.47 -15.91 19.96
N ILE A 118 -0.75 -17.00 20.22
CA ILE A 118 -0.87 -17.72 21.51
C ILE A 118 -0.43 -16.83 22.67
N GLN A 119 0.68 -16.10 22.54
CA GLN A 119 1.12 -15.14 23.56
C GLN A 119 0.07 -14.05 23.82
N GLN A 120 -0.57 -13.53 22.77
CA GLN A 120 -1.66 -12.56 22.92
C GLN A 120 -2.86 -13.15 23.66
N ILE A 121 -3.22 -14.40 23.36
CA ILE A 121 -4.29 -15.13 24.05
C ILE A 121 -3.94 -15.32 25.54
N LEU A 122 -2.71 -15.73 25.85
CA LEU A 122 -2.25 -15.94 27.23
C LEU A 122 -2.17 -14.64 28.04
N ARG A 123 -1.77 -13.54 27.41
CA ARG A 123 -1.75 -12.20 28.05
C ARG A 123 -3.13 -11.63 28.26
N SER A 124 -4.11 -12.03 27.45
CA SER A 124 -5.42 -11.43 27.47
C SER A 124 -6.04 -11.52 28.86
N SER A 125 -6.57 -10.40 29.36
CA SER A 125 -7.39 -10.36 30.57
C SER A 125 -8.85 -10.67 30.31
N THR A 126 -9.26 -10.79 29.04
CA THR A 126 -10.66 -11.06 28.68
C THR A 126 -11.04 -12.54 28.70
N ILE A 127 -10.06 -13.45 28.64
CA ILE A 127 -10.30 -14.90 28.65
C ILE A 127 -9.49 -15.52 29.79
N ASP A 128 -10.20 -16.07 30.76
CA ASP A 128 -9.62 -16.74 31.91
C ASP A 128 -9.35 -18.22 31.57
N LEU A 129 -8.14 -18.50 31.09
CA LEU A 129 -7.75 -19.85 30.66
C LEU A 129 -7.47 -20.78 31.85
N ALA A 130 -7.85 -22.04 31.71
CA ALA A 130 -7.38 -23.11 32.61
C ALA A 130 -5.91 -23.45 32.38
N GLY A 131 -5.38 -23.16 31.19
CA GLY A 131 -4.01 -23.41 30.77
C GLY A 131 -3.93 -23.79 29.29
N VAL A 132 -2.88 -24.49 28.89
CA VAL A 132 -2.59 -24.81 27.47
C VAL A 132 -2.17 -26.25 27.29
N PHE A 133 -2.70 -26.91 26.25
CA PHE A 133 -2.22 -28.21 25.83
C PHE A 133 -1.97 -28.29 24.33
N VAL A 134 -0.89 -28.97 23.95
CA VAL A 134 -0.48 -29.16 22.55
C VAL A 134 0.02 -30.58 22.31
N LYS A 135 -0.01 -31.04 21.05
CA LYS A 135 0.54 -32.36 20.72
C LYS A 135 2.03 -32.48 21.08
N ARG A 136 2.80 -31.43 20.78
CA ARG A 136 4.26 -31.34 21.04
C ARG A 136 4.64 -29.92 21.46
N PHE A 137 5.65 -29.78 22.31
CA PHE A 137 6.15 -28.48 22.76
C PHE A 137 6.50 -27.54 21.59
N ASP A 138 7.02 -28.10 20.49
CA ASP A 138 7.39 -27.33 19.29
C ASP A 138 6.20 -26.64 18.60
N ARG A 139 4.95 -26.89 19.03
CA ARG A 139 3.77 -26.14 18.58
C ARG A 139 3.65 -24.77 19.25
N LEU A 140 4.19 -24.62 20.46
CA LEU A 140 4.15 -23.39 21.26
C LEU A 140 5.38 -22.49 21.08
N SER A 141 6.58 -23.06 20.94
CA SER A 141 7.81 -22.30 20.63
C SER A 141 8.83 -23.19 19.92
N ARG A 142 9.73 -22.61 19.10
CA ARG A 142 10.81 -23.36 18.41
C ARG A 142 12.21 -22.81 18.62
N SER A 143 12.35 -21.69 19.30
CA SER A 143 13.66 -21.17 19.67
C SER A 143 14.02 -21.56 21.10
N THR A 144 15.19 -21.11 21.51
CA THR A 144 15.62 -20.98 22.91
C THR A 144 14.91 -19.85 23.69
N SER A 145 14.03 -19.06 23.07
CA SER A 145 13.31 -17.95 23.68
C SER A 145 12.24 -18.42 24.65
N MET A 146 12.43 -17.98 25.88
CA MET A 146 11.66 -18.29 27.08
C MET A 146 10.27 -17.60 27.10
N LEU A 147 9.90 -16.85 26.07
CA LEU A 147 8.74 -15.94 26.12
C LEU A 147 7.42 -16.65 26.41
N VAL A 148 7.11 -17.79 25.76
CA VAL A 148 5.85 -18.50 26.06
C VAL A 148 5.86 -19.10 27.47
N VAL A 149 7.02 -19.57 27.95
CA VAL A 149 7.16 -20.07 29.33
C VAL A 149 6.93 -18.94 30.33
N HIS A 150 7.45 -17.73 30.07
CA HIS A 150 7.15 -16.56 30.89
C HIS A 150 5.66 -16.21 30.89
N GLU A 151 4.98 -16.22 29.74
CA GLU A 151 3.52 -15.99 29.70
C GLU A 151 2.73 -17.04 30.47
N LEU A 152 3.15 -18.32 30.41
CA LEU A 152 2.50 -19.39 31.17
C LEU A 152 2.74 -19.24 32.68
N ARG A 153 3.94 -18.84 33.09
CA ARG A 153 4.25 -18.52 34.50
C ARG A 153 3.46 -17.31 34.99
N ASP A 154 3.34 -16.26 34.17
CA ASP A 154 2.57 -15.07 34.50
C ASP A 154 1.08 -15.41 34.59
N LEU A 155 0.56 -16.27 33.70
CA LEU A 155 -0.80 -16.81 33.78
C LEU A 155 -1.01 -17.58 35.08
N GLU A 156 -0.08 -18.47 35.45
CA GLU A 156 -0.15 -19.22 36.71
C GLU A 156 -0.10 -18.30 37.94
N ARG A 157 0.78 -17.30 37.95
CA ARG A 157 0.84 -16.28 39.02
C ARG A 157 -0.45 -15.47 39.12
N ARG A 158 -1.03 -15.06 37.98
CA ARG A 158 -2.24 -14.24 37.93
C ARG A 158 -3.49 -15.02 38.36
N LEU A 159 -3.52 -16.32 38.07
CA LEU A 159 -4.71 -17.16 38.19
C LEU A 159 -4.63 -18.22 39.31
N GLY A 160 -3.49 -18.33 39.99
CA GLY A 160 -3.20 -19.22 41.11
C GLY A 160 -2.95 -20.69 40.72
N ILE A 161 -3.75 -21.25 39.82
CA ILE A 161 -3.62 -22.63 39.33
C ILE A 161 -3.87 -22.63 37.82
N SER A 162 -2.86 -23.01 37.03
CA SER A 162 -2.97 -23.27 35.59
C SER A 162 -2.45 -24.66 35.24
N TRP A 163 -2.95 -25.25 34.16
CA TRP A 163 -2.55 -26.57 33.70
C TRP A 163 -1.97 -26.49 32.28
N SER A 164 -0.64 -26.60 32.18
CA SER A 164 0.08 -26.53 30.90
C SER A 164 0.78 -27.86 30.61
N GLY A 165 0.78 -28.30 29.36
CA GLY A 165 1.38 -29.60 29.01
C GLY A 165 1.48 -29.91 27.51
N ASP A 166 2.11 -31.04 27.20
CA ASP A 166 2.13 -31.61 25.85
C ASP A 166 1.88 -33.13 25.83
N GLY A 167 1.67 -33.68 24.63
CA GLY A 167 1.46 -35.11 24.41
C GLY A 167 2.67 -36.02 24.65
N GLU A 168 3.87 -35.44 24.80
CA GLU A 168 5.11 -36.19 25.03
C GLU A 168 5.38 -36.40 26.52
N GLN A 169 5.19 -35.36 27.34
CA GLN A 169 5.53 -35.34 28.77
C GLN A 169 4.31 -35.20 29.69
N GLY A 170 3.13 -34.89 29.15
CA GLY A 170 1.97 -34.56 29.96
C GLY A 170 2.11 -33.18 30.59
N ARG A 171 1.78 -33.07 31.88
CA ARG A 171 1.82 -31.78 32.59
C ARG A 171 3.27 -31.28 32.73
N TRP A 172 3.46 -30.00 32.47
CA TRP A 172 4.72 -29.31 32.74
C TRP A 172 4.77 -28.79 34.17
N ASP A 173 5.91 -28.95 34.82
CA ASP A 173 6.28 -28.19 36.01
C ASP A 173 6.96 -26.90 35.54
N LEU A 174 6.31 -25.76 35.80
CA LEU A 174 6.79 -24.44 35.37
C LEU A 174 7.80 -23.83 36.37
N GLY A 175 8.31 -24.61 37.34
CA GLY A 175 9.39 -24.24 38.25
C GLY A 175 10.72 -23.90 37.55
N GLU A 176 11.79 -23.64 38.32
CA GLU A 176 13.06 -23.07 37.81
C GLU A 176 13.65 -23.80 36.59
N MET A 177 13.45 -25.12 36.50
CA MET A 177 14.01 -25.95 35.42
C MET A 177 13.19 -25.98 34.13
N ALA A 178 11.97 -25.44 34.13
CA ALA A 178 11.09 -25.42 32.96
C ALA A 178 11.71 -24.69 31.75
N GLU A 179 12.48 -23.64 32.01
CA GLU A 179 13.13 -22.82 30.98
C GLU A 179 14.24 -23.59 30.26
N VAL A 180 14.99 -24.42 30.98
CA VAL A 180 16.05 -25.27 30.39
C VAL A 180 15.45 -26.38 29.54
N ILE A 181 14.37 -27.03 30.01
CA ILE A 181 13.67 -28.08 29.25
C ILE A 181 13.06 -27.49 27.97
N ALA A 182 12.41 -26.32 28.06
CA ALA A 182 11.88 -25.59 26.92
C ALA A 182 12.96 -25.24 25.89
N THR A 183 14.13 -24.81 26.36
CA THR A 183 15.30 -24.49 25.53
C THR A 183 15.82 -25.73 24.79
N ILE A 184 16.00 -26.85 25.48
CA ILE A 184 16.46 -28.13 24.89
C ILE A 184 15.46 -28.62 23.83
N LYS A 185 14.16 -28.57 24.12
CA LYS A 185 13.11 -28.95 23.17
C LYS A 185 13.05 -28.01 21.95
N GLY A 186 13.24 -26.71 22.15
CA GLY A 186 13.36 -25.73 21.08
C GLY A 186 14.53 -26.04 20.13
N ILE A 187 15.69 -26.42 20.68
CA ILE A 187 16.87 -26.85 19.89
C ILE A 187 16.54 -28.08 19.02
N GLY A 188 15.86 -29.09 19.57
CA GLY A 188 15.41 -30.27 18.82
C GLY A 188 14.48 -29.91 17.65
N GLY A 189 13.50 -29.01 17.90
CA GLY A 189 12.60 -28.51 16.85
C GLY A 189 13.33 -27.75 15.74
N ARG A 190 14.37 -26.98 16.08
CA ARG A 190 15.24 -26.29 15.11
C ARG A 190 16.05 -27.26 14.26
N ALA A 191 16.61 -28.31 14.85
CA ALA A 191 17.36 -29.34 14.13
C ALA A 191 16.48 -30.10 13.12
N GLU A 192 15.27 -30.48 13.50
CA GLU A 192 14.29 -31.10 12.59
C GLU A 192 13.89 -30.14 11.45
N GLY A 193 13.88 -28.83 11.72
CA GLY A 193 13.65 -27.79 10.71
C GLY A 193 14.74 -27.66 9.67
N LEU A 194 15.99 -27.71 10.12
CA LEU A 194 17.14 -27.76 9.22
C LEU A 194 17.13 -29.03 8.37
N ALA A 195 16.75 -30.19 8.93
CA ALA A 195 16.64 -31.44 8.17
C ALA A 195 15.56 -31.39 7.08
N MET A 196 14.36 -30.88 7.40
CA MET A 196 13.30 -30.67 6.39
C MET A 196 13.72 -29.66 5.32
N ARG A 197 14.43 -28.59 5.71
CA ARG A 197 15.00 -27.61 4.78
C ARG A 197 15.96 -28.27 3.79
N ARG A 198 16.89 -29.10 4.26
CA ARG A 198 17.81 -29.86 3.38
C ARG A 198 17.05 -30.75 2.40
N LYS A 199 16.00 -31.45 2.86
CA LYS A 199 15.12 -32.25 2.00
C LYS A 199 14.39 -31.41 0.94
N ALA A 200 13.90 -30.23 1.30
CA ALA A 200 13.24 -29.32 0.36
C ALA A 200 14.21 -28.77 -0.70
N VAL A 201 15.43 -28.37 -0.30
CA VAL A 201 16.48 -27.93 -1.24
C VAL A 201 16.87 -29.06 -2.19
N ALA A 202 17.07 -30.28 -1.67
CA ALA A 202 17.35 -31.45 -2.49
C ALA A 202 16.20 -31.76 -3.48
N GLY A 203 14.95 -31.62 -3.03
CA GLY A 203 13.77 -31.74 -3.89
C GLY A 203 13.75 -30.72 -5.02
N ILE A 204 13.97 -29.44 -4.72
CA ILE A 204 14.01 -28.38 -5.75
C ILE A 204 15.11 -28.64 -6.78
N ARG A 205 16.30 -29.08 -6.34
CA ARG A 205 17.42 -29.42 -7.23
C ARG A 205 17.09 -30.60 -8.13
N ARG A 206 16.50 -31.67 -7.58
CA ARG A 206 16.06 -32.83 -8.37
C ARG A 206 15.01 -32.45 -9.41
N GLU A 207 14.19 -31.46 -9.10
CA GLU A 207 13.04 -31.05 -9.90
C GLU A 207 13.34 -29.88 -10.85
N THR A 208 14.56 -29.32 -10.84
CA THR A 208 14.97 -28.20 -11.70
C THR A 208 16.17 -28.64 -12.53
N HIS A 209 16.04 -28.60 -13.85
CA HIS A 209 17.15 -28.98 -14.73
C HIS A 209 18.13 -27.80 -14.89
N ASP A 210 19.38 -28.13 -15.16
CA ASP A 210 20.53 -27.22 -15.25
C ASP A 210 20.73 -26.61 -16.65
N ARG A 211 19.95 -27.04 -17.64
CA ARG A 211 20.04 -26.56 -19.02
C ARG A 211 18.67 -26.45 -19.68
N MET A 212 18.47 -25.35 -20.40
CA MET A 212 17.33 -25.14 -21.27
C MET A 212 17.51 -25.86 -22.62
N ILE A 213 16.48 -26.61 -23.02
CA ILE A 213 16.42 -27.40 -24.25
C ILE A 213 15.16 -26.97 -25.00
N ASP A 214 15.31 -26.62 -26.28
CA ASP A 214 14.22 -26.12 -27.13
C ASP A 214 13.44 -24.96 -26.48
N GLY A 215 14.17 -24.00 -25.90
CA GLY A 215 13.62 -22.82 -25.26
C GLY A 215 12.83 -23.08 -23.98
N ARG A 216 12.87 -24.29 -23.40
CA ARG A 216 12.20 -24.63 -22.13
C ARG A 216 13.07 -25.45 -21.18
N VAL A 217 12.82 -25.33 -19.88
CA VAL A 217 13.51 -26.06 -18.82
C VAL A 217 12.54 -26.35 -17.69
N ARG A 218 12.66 -27.54 -17.08
CA ARG A 218 11.90 -27.86 -15.88
C ARG A 218 12.36 -26.95 -14.74
N TYR A 219 11.44 -26.28 -14.08
CA TYR A 219 11.75 -25.20 -13.15
C TYR A 219 10.84 -25.22 -11.93
N SER A 220 11.42 -25.57 -10.77
CA SER A 220 10.66 -25.76 -9.52
C SER A 220 10.96 -24.69 -8.46
N LEU A 221 11.72 -23.66 -8.82
CA LEU A 221 11.99 -22.52 -7.96
C LEU A 221 10.79 -21.56 -7.88
N GLY A 222 10.57 -21.03 -6.67
CA GLY A 222 9.63 -19.92 -6.43
C GLY A 222 10.21 -18.58 -6.89
N GLY A 223 9.34 -17.59 -7.11
CA GLY A 223 9.73 -16.24 -7.58
C GLY A 223 9.17 -15.88 -8.95
N GLY A 224 9.29 -14.61 -9.34
CA GLY A 224 9.01 -14.14 -10.70
C GLY A 224 10.19 -14.44 -11.63
N CYS A 225 9.93 -14.80 -12.88
CA CYS A 225 11.00 -14.98 -13.86
C CYS A 225 11.47 -13.62 -14.42
N PRO A 226 12.74 -13.52 -14.87
CA PRO A 226 13.24 -12.36 -15.61
C PRO A 226 12.32 -11.98 -16.79
N PRO A 227 12.22 -10.69 -17.15
CA PRO A 227 11.58 -10.27 -18.39
C PRO A 227 12.11 -11.04 -19.61
N GLY A 228 11.25 -11.27 -20.60
CA GLY A 228 11.55 -12.11 -21.77
C GLY A 228 11.40 -13.62 -21.54
N LEU A 229 11.05 -14.04 -20.31
CA LEU A 229 10.76 -15.43 -19.96
C LEU A 229 9.35 -15.58 -19.39
N ILE A 230 8.79 -16.78 -19.51
CA ILE A 230 7.53 -17.20 -18.91
C ILE A 230 7.70 -18.42 -18.05
N ARG A 231 6.83 -18.54 -17.04
CA ARG A 231 6.62 -19.81 -16.35
C ARG A 231 5.23 -20.33 -16.67
N TYR A 232 5.12 -21.61 -17.02
CA TYR A 232 3.83 -22.29 -17.17
C TYR A 232 3.83 -23.60 -16.41
N ARG A 233 2.64 -24.16 -16.22
CA ARG A 233 2.46 -25.48 -15.61
C ARG A 233 1.92 -26.44 -16.66
N ASP A 234 2.68 -27.48 -16.94
CA ASP A 234 2.31 -28.53 -17.87
C ASP A 234 1.11 -29.33 -17.34
N ARG A 235 0.14 -29.62 -18.21
CA ARG A 235 -1.11 -30.28 -17.84
C ARG A 235 -0.92 -31.77 -17.59
N ILE A 236 -0.10 -32.43 -18.41
CA ILE A 236 0.09 -33.89 -18.36
C ILE A 236 0.89 -34.28 -17.11
N THR A 237 2.04 -33.63 -16.91
CA THR A 237 2.96 -33.94 -15.82
C THR A 237 2.64 -33.18 -14.53
N GLY A 238 1.85 -32.11 -14.61
CA GLY A 238 1.59 -31.21 -13.50
C GLY A 238 2.82 -30.43 -13.04
N ARG A 239 3.93 -30.48 -13.79
CA ARG A 239 5.22 -29.86 -13.45
C ARG A 239 5.31 -28.43 -13.97
N SER A 240 6.15 -27.63 -13.33
CA SER A 240 6.41 -26.24 -13.74
C SER A 240 7.59 -26.17 -14.71
N TYR A 241 7.45 -25.36 -15.75
CA TYR A 241 8.47 -25.09 -16.74
C TYR A 241 8.73 -23.60 -16.84
N LEU A 242 10.00 -23.25 -17.04
CA LEU A 242 10.45 -21.93 -17.46
C LEU A 242 10.73 -22.01 -18.97
N ALA A 243 10.22 -21.06 -19.75
CA ALA A 243 10.44 -20.99 -21.19
C ALA A 243 10.73 -19.56 -21.65
N ILE A 244 11.34 -19.42 -22.82
CA ILE A 244 11.47 -18.13 -23.50
C ILE A 244 10.07 -17.62 -23.86
N ASP A 245 9.81 -16.34 -23.61
CA ASP A 245 8.50 -15.72 -23.88
C ASP A 245 8.34 -15.32 -25.35
N SER A 246 8.38 -16.33 -26.22
CA SER A 246 8.16 -16.21 -27.67
C SER A 246 7.16 -17.27 -28.10
N PRO A 247 6.24 -16.95 -29.04
CA PRO A 247 5.23 -17.90 -29.55
C PRO A 247 5.82 -19.24 -30.02
N VAL A 248 7.07 -19.25 -30.51
CA VAL A 248 7.77 -20.46 -30.96
C VAL A 248 8.02 -21.46 -29.82
N PHE A 249 8.15 -20.98 -28.58
CA PHE A 249 8.44 -21.81 -27.40
C PHE A 249 7.24 -21.95 -26.45
N HIS A 250 6.10 -21.31 -26.78
CA HIS A 250 4.88 -21.46 -26.01
C HIS A 250 4.34 -22.89 -26.16
N PRO A 251 3.94 -23.55 -25.07
CA PRO A 251 3.25 -24.83 -25.18
C PRO A 251 1.89 -24.61 -25.84
N ALA A 252 1.37 -25.64 -26.51
CA ALA A 252 -0.01 -25.60 -26.97
C ALA A 252 -0.95 -25.39 -25.77
N LEU A 253 -2.01 -24.58 -25.95
CA LEU A 253 -2.92 -24.23 -24.85
C LEU A 253 -3.56 -25.45 -24.18
N HIS A 254 -3.80 -26.53 -24.93
CA HIS A 254 -4.37 -27.77 -24.40
C HIS A 254 -3.37 -28.57 -23.53
N ASP A 255 -2.06 -28.39 -23.76
CA ASP A 255 -0.99 -29.04 -23.00
C ASP A 255 -0.63 -28.29 -21.72
N SER A 256 -1.15 -27.07 -21.53
CA SER A 256 -0.87 -26.26 -20.35
C SER A 256 -2.07 -26.18 -19.40
N LEU A 257 -1.78 -26.27 -18.10
CA LEU A 257 -2.75 -26.05 -17.03
C LEU A 257 -2.91 -24.55 -16.75
N SER A 258 -1.84 -23.77 -16.82
CA SER A 258 -1.85 -22.33 -16.51
C SER A 258 -0.55 -21.63 -16.93
N GLY A 259 -0.61 -20.30 -17.10
CA GLY A 259 0.56 -19.43 -17.25
C GLY A 259 1.03 -19.21 -18.69
N VAL A 260 0.31 -19.70 -19.69
CA VAL A 260 0.54 -19.35 -21.09
C VAL A 260 0.03 -17.93 -21.35
N PRO A 261 0.85 -17.04 -21.95
CA PRO A 261 0.41 -15.69 -22.29
C PRO A 261 -0.58 -15.67 -23.46
N ASP A 262 -1.45 -14.66 -23.48
CA ASP A 262 -2.39 -14.38 -24.59
C ASP A 262 -2.38 -12.87 -24.91
N VAL A 263 -1.17 -12.32 -25.01
CA VAL A 263 -0.97 -10.93 -25.40
C VAL A 263 -0.90 -10.88 -26.92
N ARG A 264 -1.90 -10.27 -27.54
CA ARG A 264 -2.00 -10.15 -29.01
C ARG A 264 -1.65 -8.75 -29.46
N ASP A 265 -1.13 -8.58 -30.68
CA ASP A 265 -0.91 -7.29 -31.32
C ASP A 265 -2.21 -6.74 -31.95
N GLN A 266 -2.09 -5.75 -32.84
CA GLN A 266 -3.22 -5.15 -33.55
C GLN A 266 -3.80 -6.08 -34.62
N ASP A 267 -2.97 -6.99 -35.16
CA ASP A 267 -3.33 -7.96 -36.20
C ASP A 267 -3.86 -9.28 -35.60
N GLY A 268 -3.92 -9.37 -34.27
CA GLY A 268 -4.41 -10.53 -33.53
C GLY A 268 -3.38 -11.65 -33.34
N GLN A 269 -2.13 -11.44 -33.75
CA GLN A 269 -1.03 -12.39 -33.56
C GLN A 269 -0.45 -12.28 -32.16
N LEU A 270 0.09 -13.38 -31.63
CA LEU A 270 0.74 -13.37 -30.31
C LEU A 270 2.03 -12.53 -30.36
N VAL A 271 2.15 -11.60 -29.42
CA VAL A 271 3.32 -10.72 -29.33
C VAL A 271 4.51 -11.51 -28.81
N ASP A 272 5.62 -11.46 -29.54
CA ASP A 272 6.90 -11.98 -29.10
C ASP A 272 7.55 -11.02 -28.08
N GLN A 273 7.44 -11.37 -26.80
CA GLN A 273 8.00 -10.58 -25.71
C GLN A 273 9.52 -10.76 -25.61
N ALA A 274 10.06 -11.91 -26.03
CA ALA A 274 11.50 -12.09 -26.14
C ALA A 274 12.10 -11.15 -27.19
N ALA A 275 11.47 -11.04 -28.37
CA ALA A 275 11.87 -10.10 -29.42
C ALA A 275 11.73 -8.63 -28.96
N THR A 276 10.68 -8.32 -28.19
CA THR A 276 10.53 -6.99 -27.59
C THR A 276 11.64 -6.68 -26.60
N LEU A 277 12.12 -7.66 -25.82
CA LEU A 277 13.28 -7.49 -24.96
C LEU A 277 14.57 -7.28 -25.73
N GLN A 278 14.81 -8.04 -26.83
CA GLN A 278 15.96 -7.82 -27.71
C GLN A 278 15.95 -6.38 -28.24
N TRP A 279 14.78 -5.87 -28.62
CA TRP A 279 14.61 -4.48 -29.04
C TRP A 279 14.95 -3.48 -27.91
N ILE A 280 14.52 -3.73 -26.67
CA ILE A 280 14.88 -2.90 -25.51
C ILE A 280 16.40 -2.84 -25.33
N LEU A 281 17.07 -4.00 -25.33
CA LEU A 281 18.51 -4.08 -25.10
C LEU A 281 19.31 -3.36 -26.20
N ALA A 282 18.86 -3.45 -27.46
CA ALA A 282 19.48 -2.78 -28.58
C ALA A 282 19.33 -1.23 -28.55
N ASN A 283 18.26 -0.71 -27.95
CA ASN A 283 17.93 0.72 -28.00
C ASN A 283 18.18 1.49 -26.69
N PHE A 284 18.23 0.82 -25.55
CA PHE A 284 18.39 1.49 -24.26
C PHE A 284 19.78 2.11 -24.10
N GLY A 285 19.88 3.43 -23.92
CA GLY A 285 21.15 4.15 -23.81
C GLY A 285 21.76 4.58 -25.16
N VAL A 286 21.13 4.22 -26.29
CA VAL A 286 21.46 4.80 -27.61
C VAL A 286 20.99 6.24 -27.63
N ASP A 287 21.85 7.18 -28.03
CA ASP A 287 21.59 8.62 -28.03
C ASP A 287 21.03 9.16 -26.68
N GLY A 288 21.41 8.51 -25.58
CA GLY A 288 20.95 8.87 -24.24
C GLY A 288 19.50 8.47 -23.91
N ARG A 289 18.82 7.67 -24.75
CA ARG A 289 17.45 7.18 -24.50
C ARG A 289 17.37 6.37 -23.21
N ASP A 290 16.55 6.80 -22.25
CA ASP A 290 16.31 6.10 -20.98
C ASP A 290 14.97 5.33 -20.97
N GLU A 291 14.58 4.74 -19.83
CA GLU A 291 13.35 3.95 -19.71
C GLU A 291 12.09 4.76 -20.02
N HIS A 292 12.10 6.08 -19.80
CA HIS A 292 10.98 6.96 -20.12
C HIS A 292 10.92 7.21 -21.64
N ALA A 293 12.06 7.40 -22.29
CA ALA A 293 12.14 7.59 -23.73
C ALA A 293 11.67 6.35 -24.51
N LEU A 294 11.97 5.14 -24.03
CA LEU A 294 11.53 3.90 -24.69
C LEU A 294 10.06 3.54 -24.41
N PHE A 295 9.47 4.07 -23.35
CA PHE A 295 8.16 3.62 -22.88
C PHE A 295 7.01 3.76 -23.90
N PRO A 296 6.89 4.87 -24.67
CA PRO A 296 5.85 4.99 -25.69
C PRO A 296 5.92 3.88 -26.75
N GLU A 297 7.12 3.51 -27.19
CA GLU A 297 7.32 2.43 -28.18
C GLU A 297 6.98 1.05 -27.57
N LEU A 298 7.23 0.87 -26.28
CA LEU A 298 6.84 -0.35 -25.57
C LEU A 298 5.34 -0.49 -25.37
N LEU A 299 4.62 0.61 -25.18
CA LEU A 299 3.16 0.62 -25.16
C LEU A 299 2.61 0.18 -26.53
N ALA A 300 3.17 0.71 -27.62
CA ALA A 300 2.79 0.33 -28.98
C ALA A 300 3.04 -1.16 -29.25
N ARG A 301 4.15 -1.71 -28.75
CA ARG A 301 4.50 -3.14 -28.82
C ARG A 301 3.74 -4.03 -27.83
N ARG A 302 2.83 -3.47 -27.02
CA ARG A 302 2.08 -4.18 -25.97
C ARG A 302 3.00 -5.00 -25.05
N TRP A 303 4.04 -4.34 -24.54
CA TRP A 303 5.02 -4.94 -23.62
C TRP A 303 4.35 -5.58 -22.41
N SER A 304 4.74 -6.82 -22.11
CA SER A 304 4.16 -7.63 -21.04
C SER A 304 5.22 -8.54 -20.40
N THR A 305 5.02 -8.89 -19.13
CA THR A 305 5.91 -9.78 -18.38
C THR A 305 5.11 -10.83 -17.61
N ASP A 306 5.73 -11.98 -17.29
CA ASP A 306 5.10 -13.03 -16.47
C ASP A 306 4.59 -12.49 -15.13
N GLY A 307 5.38 -11.60 -14.50
CA GLY A 307 5.00 -10.94 -13.26
C GLY A 307 3.70 -10.14 -13.39
N LEU A 308 3.56 -9.38 -14.47
CA LEU A 308 2.34 -8.61 -14.76
C LEU A 308 1.12 -9.52 -14.96
N ARG A 309 1.27 -10.58 -15.77
CA ARG A 309 0.18 -11.50 -16.11
C ARG A 309 -0.30 -12.37 -14.93
N ARG A 310 0.59 -12.62 -13.96
CA ARG A 310 0.27 -13.38 -12.75
C ARG A 310 -0.34 -12.55 -11.62
N GLU A 311 -0.43 -11.23 -11.75
CA GLU A 311 -1.20 -10.42 -10.80
C GLU A 311 -2.67 -10.83 -10.85
N ARG A 312 -3.28 -11.07 -9.68
CA ARG A 312 -4.62 -11.69 -9.53
C ARG A 312 -5.74 -11.01 -10.33
N SER A 313 -5.62 -9.72 -10.61
CA SER A 313 -6.64 -8.93 -11.31
C SER A 313 -6.36 -8.71 -12.80
N GLN A 314 -5.25 -9.23 -13.34
CA GLN A 314 -4.73 -8.83 -14.65
C GLN A 314 -4.87 -9.94 -15.70
N GLY A 315 -4.48 -11.17 -15.39
CA GLY A 315 -4.66 -12.33 -16.28
C GLY A 315 -3.66 -12.43 -17.45
N PRO A 316 -3.80 -13.46 -18.31
CA PRO A 316 -2.80 -13.86 -19.31
C PRO A 316 -2.66 -12.88 -20.49
N SER A 317 -3.66 -12.03 -20.75
CA SER A 317 -3.64 -11.03 -21.81
C SER A 317 -3.13 -9.66 -21.36
N ALA A 318 -2.74 -9.52 -20.10
CA ALA A 318 -2.32 -8.24 -19.53
C ALA A 318 -1.02 -7.72 -20.16
N TYR A 319 -0.99 -6.44 -20.51
CA TYR A 319 0.18 -5.70 -20.96
C TYR A 319 0.16 -4.27 -20.40
N TRP A 320 1.30 -3.60 -20.41
CA TRP A 320 1.42 -2.23 -19.87
C TRP A 320 0.63 -1.24 -20.74
N GLY A 321 -0.22 -0.43 -20.11
CA GLY A 321 -1.10 0.53 -20.79
C GLY A 321 -2.35 -0.08 -21.42
N GLY A 322 -2.66 -1.35 -21.14
CA GLY A 322 -3.90 -2.00 -21.53
C GLY A 322 -5.12 -1.58 -20.70
N PRO A 323 -6.34 -2.01 -21.08
CA PRO A 323 -7.59 -1.62 -20.43
C PRO A 323 -7.67 -2.01 -18.94
N THR A 324 -6.93 -3.05 -18.53
CA THR A 324 -6.86 -3.52 -17.13
C THR A 324 -5.84 -2.77 -16.27
N LYS A 325 -5.01 -1.91 -16.88
CA LYS A 325 -4.01 -1.07 -16.20
C LYS A 325 -3.83 0.26 -16.95
N PRO A 326 -4.47 1.37 -16.49
CA PRO A 326 -4.28 2.70 -17.06
C PRO A 326 -2.94 3.32 -16.70
N VAL A 327 -2.27 3.95 -17.67
CA VAL A 327 -0.90 4.49 -17.61
C VAL A 327 -0.61 5.28 -16.32
N ASN A 328 0.44 4.90 -15.60
CA ASN A 328 0.96 5.63 -14.43
C ASN A 328 2.44 5.98 -14.64
N GLN A 329 2.84 7.18 -14.22
CA GLN A 329 4.19 7.75 -14.38
C GLN A 329 5.32 6.91 -13.76
N HIS A 330 5.03 6.02 -12.80
CA HIS A 330 6.05 5.20 -12.12
C HIS A 330 6.34 3.84 -12.77
N TRP A 331 5.65 3.49 -13.86
CA TRP A 331 5.77 2.18 -14.50
C TRP A 331 7.10 1.93 -15.24
N PRO A 332 7.67 2.91 -15.99
CA PRO A 332 8.94 2.73 -16.70
C PRO A 332 10.05 2.14 -15.82
N ARG A 333 10.16 2.63 -14.58
CA ARG A 333 11.20 2.20 -13.64
C ARG A 333 11.06 0.78 -13.13
N ARG A 334 9.83 0.28 -12.94
CA ARG A 334 9.61 -1.03 -12.26
C ARG A 334 10.01 -2.20 -13.14
N TRP A 335 9.63 -2.21 -14.41
CA TRP A 335 10.01 -3.29 -15.32
C TRP A 335 11.46 -3.14 -15.79
N PHE A 336 11.96 -1.91 -15.96
CA PHE A 336 13.34 -1.68 -16.36
C PHE A 336 14.35 -2.15 -15.30
N ARG A 337 14.07 -1.88 -14.01
CA ARG A 337 14.91 -2.39 -12.91
C ARG A 337 15.05 -3.91 -12.92
N ALA A 338 14.00 -4.63 -13.35
CA ALA A 338 14.07 -6.08 -13.47
C ALA A 338 14.99 -6.52 -14.63
N ILE A 339 15.07 -5.74 -15.72
CA ILE A 339 16.02 -5.99 -16.81
C ILE A 339 17.44 -5.72 -16.35
N GLU A 340 17.67 -4.57 -15.69
CA GLU A 340 18.98 -4.18 -15.14
C GLU A 340 19.56 -5.26 -14.20
N GLN A 341 18.74 -5.76 -13.28
CA GLN A 341 19.13 -6.81 -12.33
C GLN A 341 19.43 -8.17 -12.97
N ASN A 342 19.10 -8.36 -14.25
CA ASN A 342 19.34 -9.60 -14.98
C ASN A 342 20.18 -9.37 -16.26
N LEU A 343 20.96 -8.28 -16.36
CA LEU A 343 21.83 -8.06 -17.53
C LEU A 343 22.82 -9.20 -17.77
N ASP A 344 23.40 -9.75 -16.71
CA ASP A 344 24.35 -10.88 -16.82
C ASP A 344 23.68 -12.14 -17.36
N LEU A 345 22.38 -12.35 -17.10
CA LEU A 345 21.62 -13.43 -17.74
C LEU A 345 21.54 -13.20 -19.25
N TYR A 346 21.19 -12.00 -19.67
CA TYR A 346 20.99 -11.71 -21.10
C TYR A 346 22.32 -11.77 -21.88
N GLU A 347 23.43 -11.41 -21.23
CA GLU A 347 24.76 -11.51 -21.83
C GLU A 347 25.28 -12.94 -21.88
N THR A 348 25.12 -13.72 -20.80
CA THR A 348 25.75 -15.05 -20.67
C THR A 348 24.81 -16.22 -21.00
N GLY A 349 23.50 -15.99 -21.05
CA GLY A 349 22.48 -17.05 -21.15
C GLY A 349 22.37 -17.92 -19.89
N ARG A 350 22.85 -17.45 -18.75
CA ARG A 350 22.90 -18.22 -17.48
C ARG A 350 22.06 -17.57 -16.39
N ILE A 351 21.08 -18.31 -15.86
CA ILE A 351 20.36 -17.91 -14.64
C ILE A 351 21.08 -18.52 -13.45
N VAL A 352 21.56 -17.67 -12.55
CA VAL A 352 22.07 -18.08 -11.24
C VAL A 352 21.04 -17.68 -10.18
N ARG A 353 20.47 -18.68 -9.50
CA ARG A 353 19.45 -18.47 -8.46
C ARG A 353 19.81 -19.21 -7.19
N LYS A 354 19.84 -18.46 -6.08
CA LYS A 354 19.90 -19.06 -4.75
C LYS A 354 18.57 -19.75 -4.47
N VAL A 355 18.63 -20.98 -3.98
CA VAL A 355 17.42 -21.78 -3.75
C VAL A 355 16.62 -21.20 -2.58
N ARG A 356 17.29 -20.85 -1.46
CA ARG A 356 16.66 -20.23 -0.29
C ARG A 356 17.56 -19.23 0.45
N THR A 357 18.79 -19.58 0.90
CA THR A 357 19.64 -18.64 1.68
C THR A 357 20.96 -18.28 1.00
N SER A 358 21.73 -17.36 1.61
CA SER A 358 23.08 -17.00 1.20
C SER A 358 24.04 -18.19 1.12
N ASP A 359 23.87 -19.16 2.01
CA ASP A 359 24.81 -20.28 2.22
C ASP A 359 24.49 -21.53 1.38
N ASP A 360 23.35 -21.56 0.70
CA ASP A 360 23.04 -22.67 -0.21
C ASP A 360 23.82 -22.45 -1.51
N GLU A 361 24.48 -23.49 -2.03
CA GLU A 361 25.11 -23.42 -3.35
C GLU A 361 24.06 -22.98 -4.40
N PRO A 362 24.40 -22.04 -5.30
CA PRO A 362 23.43 -21.52 -6.25
C PRO A 362 23.04 -22.58 -7.28
N LEU A 363 21.77 -22.59 -7.67
CA LEU A 363 21.31 -23.35 -8.82
C LEU A 363 21.62 -22.55 -10.09
N VAL A 364 22.27 -23.19 -11.05
CA VAL A 364 22.63 -22.60 -12.33
C VAL A 364 21.82 -23.26 -13.44
N ILE A 365 21.15 -22.46 -14.26
CA ILE A 365 20.47 -22.90 -15.47
C ILE A 365 21.15 -22.24 -16.67
N ASN A 366 21.63 -23.06 -17.59
CA ASN A 366 22.39 -22.62 -18.76
C ASN A 366 21.54 -22.65 -20.04
N ASN A 367 22.08 -22.06 -21.12
CA ASN A 367 21.54 -22.08 -22.48
C ASN A 367 20.20 -21.34 -22.66
N ILE A 368 20.03 -20.20 -21.97
CA ILE A 368 18.81 -19.42 -22.02
C ILE A 368 18.95 -18.33 -23.08
N PHE A 369 18.70 -18.70 -24.33
CA PHE A 369 18.77 -17.83 -25.50
C PHE A 369 17.48 -17.93 -26.32
N PRO A 370 17.02 -16.82 -26.93
CA PRO A 370 15.91 -16.85 -27.88
C PRO A 370 16.27 -17.60 -29.17
N ALA A 371 15.26 -17.92 -29.99
CA ALA A 371 15.45 -18.63 -31.26
C ALA A 371 16.38 -17.88 -32.23
N SER A 372 16.42 -16.55 -32.13
CA SER A 372 17.28 -15.67 -32.92
C SER A 372 18.75 -15.68 -32.49
N GLY A 373 19.12 -16.39 -31.41
CA GLY A 373 20.49 -16.44 -30.90
C GLY A 373 20.69 -15.56 -29.66
N ALA A 374 21.73 -14.73 -29.63
CA ALA A 374 22.04 -13.88 -28.47
C ALA A 374 20.93 -12.84 -28.19
N TRP A 375 20.75 -12.46 -26.91
CA TRP A 375 19.76 -11.45 -26.52
C TRP A 375 20.07 -10.05 -27.05
N ALA A 376 21.35 -9.70 -27.16
CA ALA A 376 21.85 -8.47 -27.76
C ALA A 376 23.32 -8.67 -28.15
N ARG A 377 23.95 -7.66 -28.77
CA ARG A 377 25.38 -7.72 -29.09
C ARG A 377 26.22 -7.39 -27.84
N PRO A 378 27.47 -7.86 -27.72
CA PRO A 378 28.36 -7.49 -26.61
C PRO A 378 28.50 -5.97 -26.43
N GLU A 379 28.53 -5.22 -27.53
CA GLU A 379 28.64 -3.76 -27.52
C GLU A 379 27.39 -3.09 -26.89
N ASP A 380 26.21 -3.71 -27.03
CA ASP A 380 25.00 -3.23 -26.39
C ASP A 380 25.11 -3.32 -24.87
N PHE A 381 25.61 -4.44 -24.33
CA PHE A 381 25.77 -4.58 -22.88
C PHE A 381 26.77 -3.59 -22.30
N GLU A 382 27.91 -3.38 -22.97
CA GLU A 382 28.89 -2.38 -22.52
C GLU A 382 28.33 -0.96 -22.61
N ARG A 383 27.58 -0.65 -23.67
CA ARG A 383 26.88 0.64 -23.81
C ARG A 383 25.81 0.82 -22.74
N ILE A 384 25.01 -0.19 -22.42
CA ILE A 384 24.01 -0.14 -21.33
C ILE A 384 24.73 0.10 -20.00
N ARG A 385 25.78 -0.66 -19.68
CA ARG A 385 26.56 -0.48 -18.44
C ARG A 385 27.21 0.90 -18.37
N SER A 386 27.79 1.37 -19.47
CA SER A 386 28.37 2.71 -19.58
C SER A 386 27.31 3.78 -19.37
N PHE A 387 26.16 3.67 -20.03
CA PHE A 387 25.02 4.55 -19.84
C PHE A 387 24.53 4.54 -18.39
N LEU A 388 24.40 3.37 -17.74
CA LEU A 388 24.00 3.27 -16.33
C LEU A 388 25.06 3.84 -15.37
N ARG A 389 26.36 3.69 -15.67
CA ARG A 389 27.46 4.29 -14.90
C ARG A 389 27.50 5.81 -15.03
N ASN A 390 27.22 6.33 -16.23
CA ASN A 390 27.34 7.75 -16.58
C ASN A 390 26.03 8.52 -16.47
N ARG A 391 24.88 7.82 -16.38
CA ARG A 391 23.60 8.44 -16.05
C ARG A 391 23.83 9.16 -14.73
N PRO A 392 23.50 10.47 -14.63
CA PRO A 392 23.54 11.18 -13.37
C PRO A 392 22.61 10.41 -12.46
N ALA A 393 23.22 9.58 -11.62
CA ALA A 393 22.47 8.52 -11.02
C ALA A 393 21.48 9.19 -10.09
N LEU A 394 20.20 8.94 -10.30
CA LEU A 394 19.28 8.74 -9.20
C LEU A 394 19.73 7.47 -8.46
N ARG A 395 20.98 7.51 -7.96
CA ARG A 395 21.62 6.48 -7.15
C ARG A 395 20.65 6.28 -6.00
N SER A 396 20.11 5.08 -5.91
CA SER A 396 19.41 4.57 -4.75
C SER A 396 20.09 5.09 -3.48
N HIS A 397 19.43 5.97 -2.73
CA HIS A 397 19.62 6.12 -1.28
C HIS A 397 21.07 6.25 -0.74
N ALA A 398 22.06 6.62 -1.56
CA ALA A 398 23.49 6.54 -1.23
C ALA A 398 24.05 7.82 -0.60
N SER A 399 23.24 8.48 0.22
CA SER A 399 23.70 9.41 1.23
C SER A 399 22.70 9.36 2.37
N TRP A 400 23.01 8.58 3.39
CA TRP A 400 22.37 8.85 4.67
C TRP A 400 23.26 9.92 5.31
N SER A 401 23.17 11.15 4.77
CA SER A 401 24.06 12.30 5.00
C SER A 401 24.25 12.61 6.47
N TRP A 402 23.22 12.39 7.29
CA TRP A 402 23.19 12.80 8.69
C TRP A 402 22.96 11.65 9.66
N SER A 403 22.99 10.40 9.20
CA SER A 403 22.71 9.24 10.05
C SER A 403 23.73 9.13 11.19
N GLY A 404 23.22 9.00 12.41
CA GLY A 404 24.03 8.92 13.62
C GLY A 404 24.61 10.25 14.09
N LEU A 405 24.24 11.38 13.46
CA LEU A 405 24.63 12.70 13.96
C LEU A 405 23.95 12.94 15.31
N GLU A 406 24.76 13.24 16.33
CA GLU A 406 24.28 13.62 17.65
C GLU A 406 23.65 15.01 17.62
N ALA A 407 22.49 15.14 18.24
CA ALA A 407 21.78 16.39 18.40
C ALA A 407 21.05 16.42 19.76
N SER A 408 20.38 17.53 20.06
CA SER A 408 19.43 17.61 21.17
C SER A 408 18.08 18.13 20.71
N VAL A 409 17.00 17.72 21.36
CA VAL A 409 15.66 18.26 21.13
C VAL A 409 15.11 18.74 22.47
N ASN A 410 14.85 20.05 22.60
CA ASN A 410 14.44 20.67 23.87
C ASN A 410 15.36 20.31 25.05
N GLY A 411 16.67 20.16 24.79
CA GLY A 411 17.68 19.79 25.78
C GLY A 411 17.89 18.29 25.99
N GLU A 412 17.04 17.43 25.42
CA GLU A 412 17.21 15.96 25.52
C GLU A 412 18.09 15.43 24.38
N PRO A 413 19.07 14.54 24.65
CA PRO A 413 19.96 14.01 23.64
C PRO A 413 19.23 13.07 22.67
N VAL A 414 19.44 13.30 21.38
CA VAL A 414 18.90 12.51 20.28
C VAL A 414 20.00 12.24 19.24
N HIS A 415 19.76 11.27 18.37
CA HIS A 415 20.55 11.10 17.15
C HIS A 415 19.62 11.08 15.95
N LEU A 416 20.13 11.55 14.81
CA LEU A 416 19.38 11.54 13.55
C LEU A 416 19.37 10.13 12.97
N GLU A 417 18.18 9.55 12.85
CA GLU A 417 17.93 8.31 12.15
C GLU A 417 17.23 8.58 10.80
N PRO A 418 17.70 7.99 9.72
CA PRO A 418 17.07 8.12 8.41
C PRO A 418 15.70 7.45 8.34
N ASP A 419 14.71 8.14 7.74
CA ASP A 419 13.38 7.57 7.54
C ASP A 419 13.41 6.44 6.50
N VAL A 420 13.16 5.21 6.96
CA VAL A 420 13.19 3.99 6.16
C VAL A 420 11.95 3.85 5.26
N ASN A 421 10.97 4.77 5.35
CA ASN A 421 9.72 4.70 4.60
C ASN A 421 9.37 6.00 3.86
N PRO A 422 10.11 6.38 2.80
CA PRO A 422 9.91 7.61 2.03
C PRO A 422 8.59 7.64 1.22
N ALA A 423 7.78 6.58 1.30
CA ALA A 423 6.64 6.33 0.43
C ALA A 423 5.43 7.27 0.64
N ARG A 424 5.49 8.23 1.56
CA ARG A 424 4.35 9.12 1.81
C ARG A 424 4.40 10.44 1.04
N ASP A 425 5.56 11.05 0.78
CA ASP A 425 5.58 12.46 0.32
C ASP A 425 6.72 12.87 -0.63
N GLY A 426 7.62 11.97 -1.05
CA GLY A 426 8.70 12.33 -2.00
C GLY A 426 9.81 13.23 -1.43
N GLU A 427 9.65 13.77 -0.23
CA GLU A 427 10.69 14.49 0.52
C GLU A 427 11.46 13.56 1.46
N PHE A 428 12.80 13.69 1.49
CA PHE A 428 13.65 12.98 2.43
C PHE A 428 13.58 13.62 3.82
N SER A 429 13.33 12.79 4.85
CA SER A 429 13.25 13.26 6.23
C SER A 429 14.08 12.38 7.19
N TRP A 430 14.44 12.98 8.32
CA TRP A 430 15.21 12.42 9.42
C TRP A 430 14.32 12.28 10.64
N ILE A 431 14.33 11.11 11.26
CA ILE A 431 13.73 10.79 12.54
C ILE A 431 14.69 11.24 13.64
N LEU A 432 14.20 12.07 14.56
CA LEU A 432 14.91 12.38 15.81
C LEU A 432 14.66 11.23 16.80
N SER A 433 15.69 10.42 17.03
CA SER A 433 15.62 9.23 17.89
C SER A 433 16.29 9.52 19.23
N TYR A 434 15.50 9.50 20.30
CA TYR A 434 16.00 9.69 21.67
C TYR A 434 16.82 8.48 22.11
N ALA A 435 17.94 8.73 22.79
CA ALA A 435 18.73 7.67 23.38
C ALA A 435 17.87 6.89 24.40
N ARG A 436 17.68 5.59 24.19
CA ARG A 436 17.04 4.75 25.21
C ARG A 436 17.98 4.66 26.42
N PRO A 437 17.52 4.94 27.65
CA PRO A 437 18.36 4.78 28.83
C PRO A 437 18.77 3.31 28.96
N GLY A 438 20.08 3.03 28.90
CA GLY A 438 20.64 1.69 29.12
C GLY A 438 21.67 1.16 28.11
N ARG A 439 21.99 1.88 27.02
CA ARG A 439 23.14 1.56 26.16
C ARG A 439 24.20 2.65 26.25
N SER A 440 25.26 2.39 27.01
CA SER A 440 26.48 3.20 27.00
C SER A 440 27.17 3.10 25.63
N LEU A 441 27.59 4.25 25.10
CA LEU A 441 28.25 4.43 23.79
C LEU A 441 29.79 4.46 23.90
N THR A 442 30.38 4.08 25.02
CA THR A 442 31.83 4.13 25.20
C THR A 442 32.50 2.78 24.96
N GLY A 443 33.11 2.62 23.78
CA GLY A 443 34.42 1.99 23.58
C GLY A 443 34.59 0.48 23.79
N GLY A 444 35.16 -0.17 22.78
CA GLY A 444 36.01 -1.36 22.95
C GLY A 444 35.29 -2.71 22.87
N HIS A 445 35.76 -3.54 21.93
CA HIS A 445 35.36 -4.92 21.66
C HIS A 445 34.00 -5.11 20.96
N ARG A 446 34.08 -5.41 19.66
CA ARG A 446 33.11 -6.30 19.00
C ARG A 446 33.27 -7.68 19.61
N PRO A 447 32.27 -8.24 20.31
CA PRO A 447 32.17 -9.68 20.43
C PRO A 447 31.65 -10.19 19.08
N GLU A 448 32.41 -11.08 18.44
CA GLU A 448 31.86 -11.97 17.43
C GLU A 448 30.74 -12.78 18.09
N GLY A 449 29.50 -12.40 17.82
CA GLY A 449 28.33 -12.99 18.49
C GLY A 449 27.02 -12.53 17.85
N THR A 450 26.62 -13.25 16.80
CA THR A 450 25.24 -13.41 16.29
C THR A 450 24.36 -12.15 16.22
N ASP A 451 24.46 -11.48 15.08
CA ASP A 451 23.68 -10.31 14.68
C ASP A 451 22.28 -10.71 14.16
N THR A 452 21.41 -11.25 15.04
CA THR A 452 20.03 -11.65 14.68
C THR A 452 18.91 -10.80 15.29
N ASP A 453 19.21 -9.83 16.17
CA ASP A 453 18.17 -9.07 16.89
C ASP A 453 17.90 -7.64 16.39
N ALA A 454 18.55 -7.20 15.31
CA ALA A 454 18.36 -5.85 14.76
C ALA A 454 17.02 -5.62 14.02
N ARG A 455 16.18 -6.65 13.78
CA ARG A 455 14.95 -6.53 12.98
C ARG A 455 13.63 -6.61 13.76
N SER A 456 13.67 -6.75 15.07
CA SER A 456 12.45 -6.80 15.93
C SER A 456 11.95 -5.41 16.37
N ALA A 457 12.56 -4.32 15.86
CA ALA A 457 12.21 -2.94 16.23
C ALA A 457 11.08 -2.31 15.38
N HIS A 458 10.34 -3.07 14.58
CA HIS A 458 9.09 -2.60 13.93
C HIS A 458 7.88 -2.68 14.86
N ARG A 459 8.06 -2.43 16.17
CA ARG A 459 6.94 -1.91 16.96
C ARG A 459 6.60 -0.56 16.35
N ARG A 460 5.31 -0.31 16.06
CA ARG A 460 4.82 1.04 15.79
C ARG A 460 5.53 1.98 16.77
N PRO A 461 6.27 2.98 16.28
CA PRO A 461 6.95 3.85 17.19
C PRO A 461 5.90 4.51 18.11
N PRO A 462 6.21 4.68 19.40
CA PRO A 462 5.35 5.46 20.27
C PRO A 462 5.07 6.80 19.61
N SER A 463 3.86 7.29 19.73
CA SER A 463 3.48 8.67 19.40
C SER A 463 4.54 9.64 19.95
N GLY A 464 5.45 10.12 19.09
CA GLY A 464 6.59 10.92 19.57
C GLY A 464 7.76 11.12 18.60
N HIS A 465 7.91 10.36 17.51
CA HIS A 465 8.98 10.67 16.55
C HIS A 465 8.71 11.99 15.82
N ARG A 466 9.74 12.83 15.89
CA ARG A 466 9.82 14.17 15.34
C ARG A 466 10.64 14.09 14.04
N TYR A 467 10.13 14.63 12.95
CA TYR A 467 10.73 14.52 11.61
C TYR A 467 11.36 15.85 11.18
N VAL A 468 12.54 15.80 10.58
CA VAL A 468 13.25 16.98 10.04
C VAL A 468 13.58 16.74 8.57
N ALA A 469 13.26 17.68 7.69
CA ALA A 469 13.53 17.53 6.25
C ALA A 469 15.01 17.75 5.90
N ASP A 470 15.59 16.87 5.07
CA ASP A 470 17.02 16.88 4.70
C ASP A 470 17.44 18.15 3.95
N ASN A 471 16.56 18.64 3.07
CA ASN A 471 16.76 19.84 2.28
C ASN A 471 16.89 21.10 3.16
N VAL A 472 16.12 21.19 4.25
CA VAL A 472 16.15 22.36 5.13
C VAL A 472 17.44 22.42 5.94
N LEU A 473 17.89 21.29 6.48
CA LEU A 473 19.18 21.21 7.18
C LEU A 473 20.34 21.53 6.25
N THR A 474 20.31 20.98 5.03
CA THR A 474 21.35 21.23 4.01
C THR A 474 21.37 22.69 3.54
N ALA A 475 20.21 23.31 3.34
CA ALA A 475 20.10 24.71 2.94
C ALA A 475 20.66 25.66 4.02
N ALA A 476 20.31 25.45 5.30
CA ALA A 476 20.82 26.27 6.40
C ALA A 476 22.35 26.25 6.50
N LEU A 477 22.97 25.10 6.22
CA LEU A 477 24.44 24.96 6.20
C LEU A 477 25.08 25.68 5.01
N ILE A 478 24.45 25.59 3.84
CA ILE A 478 24.90 26.32 2.64
C ILE A 478 24.80 27.82 2.87
N GLU A 479 23.69 28.29 3.42
CA GLU A 479 23.47 29.70 3.75
C GLU A 479 24.48 30.20 4.78
N ALA A 480 24.79 29.43 5.83
CA ALA A 480 25.81 29.80 6.80
C ALA A 480 27.22 29.93 6.18
N LEU A 481 27.59 28.99 5.31
CA LEU A 481 28.86 29.04 4.57
C LEU A 481 28.94 30.23 3.60
N ILE A 482 27.82 30.59 2.97
CA ILE A 482 27.70 31.76 2.08
C ILE A 482 27.72 33.07 2.89
N ALA A 483 26.98 33.14 4.01
CA ALA A 483 26.85 34.33 4.86
C ALA A 483 28.16 34.69 5.58
N HIS A 484 28.99 33.70 5.93
CA HIS A 484 30.38 33.92 6.35
C HIS A 484 31.35 34.23 5.20
N ASN A 485 30.80 34.52 4.02
CA ASN A 485 31.44 35.16 2.87
C ASN A 485 32.59 34.35 2.24
N GLY A 486 32.69 33.03 2.51
CA GLY A 486 33.80 32.18 2.05
C GLY A 486 35.22 32.68 2.41
N LYS A 487 35.32 33.70 3.27
CA LYS A 487 36.53 34.48 3.56
C LYS A 487 37.51 33.82 4.55
N PRO A 488 37.10 33.02 5.56
CA PRO A 488 38.06 32.29 6.37
C PRO A 488 38.51 30.97 5.72
N LEU A 489 37.97 30.59 4.55
CA LEU A 489 38.44 29.41 3.83
C LEU A 489 39.52 29.82 2.80
N ARG A 490 39.22 30.77 1.90
CA ARG A 490 40.11 31.15 0.79
C ARG A 490 41.59 31.47 1.15
N PRO A 491 41.92 32.22 2.21
CA PRO A 491 43.32 32.52 2.57
C PRO A 491 44.08 31.30 3.09
N PHE A 492 43.38 30.33 3.69
CA PHE A 492 43.96 29.16 4.36
C PHE A 492 44.13 27.97 3.42
N LEU A 493 43.25 27.91 2.41
CA LEU A 493 43.32 27.01 1.27
C LEU A 493 44.60 27.16 0.43
N ASN A 494 45.20 28.35 0.43
CA ASN A 494 46.48 28.63 -0.22
C ASN A 494 47.70 28.27 0.65
N GLN A 495 47.51 27.97 1.94
CA GLN A 495 48.58 27.57 2.89
C GLN A 495 48.63 26.06 3.15
N ALA A 496 47.76 25.26 2.52
CA ALA A 496 47.63 23.81 2.71
C ALA A 496 48.81 22.96 2.17
N ASN A 497 49.89 23.58 1.69
CA ASN A 497 51.10 22.88 1.23
C ASN A 497 51.92 22.20 2.36
N GLN A 498 51.50 22.26 3.63
CA GLN A 498 52.24 21.68 4.76
C GLN A 498 51.63 20.39 5.35
N SER A 499 50.53 19.85 4.82
CA SER A 499 49.99 18.51 5.22
C SER A 499 50.37 17.38 4.25
N HIS A 500 51.52 17.49 3.59
CA HIS A 500 51.98 16.54 2.57
C HIS A 500 52.14 15.12 3.14
N SER A 501 52.51 14.97 4.41
CA SER A 501 52.80 13.66 5.04
C SER A 501 51.57 12.76 5.19
N THR A 502 50.43 13.28 5.66
CA THR A 502 49.22 12.45 5.85
C THR A 502 48.55 12.10 4.52
N ALA A 503 48.56 13.02 3.55
CA ALA A 503 48.05 12.75 2.20
C ALA A 503 48.87 11.67 1.47
N LEU A 504 50.19 11.68 1.64
CA LEU A 504 51.07 10.63 1.10
C LEU A 504 50.81 9.27 1.76
N LEU A 505 50.58 9.23 3.09
CA LEU A 505 50.26 7.98 3.80
C LEU A 505 48.92 7.36 3.35
N VAL A 506 47.89 8.19 3.12
CA VAL A 506 46.59 7.73 2.60
C VAL A 506 46.72 7.26 1.15
N SER A 507 47.42 8.01 0.30
CA SER A 507 47.65 7.63 -1.10
C SER A 507 48.43 6.33 -1.22
N GLU A 508 49.43 6.11 -0.36
CA GLU A 508 50.21 4.87 -0.36
C GLU A 508 49.41 3.68 0.18
N ARG A 509 48.52 3.89 1.15
CA ARG A 509 47.56 2.86 1.60
C ARG A 509 46.67 2.41 0.47
N ASP A 510 46.06 3.36 -0.25
CA ASP A 510 45.11 3.06 -1.33
C ASP A 510 45.81 2.32 -2.49
N ARG A 511 47.07 2.68 -2.78
CA ARG A 511 47.90 1.94 -3.74
C ARG A 511 48.14 0.48 -3.31
N VAL A 512 48.52 0.26 -2.05
CA VAL A 512 48.77 -1.09 -1.50
C VAL A 512 47.48 -1.94 -1.49
N GLU A 513 46.33 -1.34 -1.18
CA GLU A 513 45.03 -2.04 -1.22
C GLU A 513 44.63 -2.44 -2.65
N ALA A 514 44.87 -1.57 -3.63
CA ALA A 514 44.64 -1.88 -5.04
C ALA A 514 45.56 -3.01 -5.53
N GLU A 515 46.83 -3.01 -5.14
CA GLU A 515 47.79 -4.06 -5.48
C GLU A 515 47.42 -5.42 -4.84
N LEU A 516 46.96 -5.43 -3.58
CA LEU A 516 46.44 -6.63 -2.92
C LEU A 516 45.22 -7.22 -3.64
N ALA A 517 44.27 -6.37 -4.02
CA ALA A 517 43.07 -6.81 -4.73
C ALA A 517 43.38 -7.33 -6.15
N ALA A 518 44.38 -6.76 -6.83
CA ALA A 518 44.86 -7.26 -8.11
C ALA A 518 45.60 -8.60 -7.97
N GLY A 519 46.51 -8.72 -7.00
CA GLY A 519 47.28 -9.94 -6.77
C GLY A 519 46.42 -11.13 -6.35
N ARG A 520 45.41 -10.93 -5.49
CA ARG A 520 44.47 -12.01 -5.10
C ARG A 520 43.70 -12.58 -6.29
N ARG A 521 43.27 -11.72 -7.23
CA ARG A 521 42.60 -12.15 -8.46
C ARG A 521 43.52 -12.96 -9.37
N ARG A 522 44.80 -12.59 -9.47
CA ARG A 522 45.80 -13.36 -10.23
C ARG A 522 46.07 -14.72 -9.58
N GLN A 523 46.20 -14.76 -8.26
CA GLN A 523 46.44 -15.99 -7.50
C GLN A 523 45.28 -16.99 -7.65
N GLU A 524 44.02 -16.51 -7.60
CA GLU A 524 42.82 -17.33 -7.77
C GLU A 524 42.70 -17.86 -9.21
N ALA A 525 42.99 -17.03 -10.21
CA ALA A 525 43.02 -17.45 -11.62
C ALA A 525 44.11 -18.51 -11.88
N GLN A 526 45.31 -18.33 -11.33
CA GLN A 526 46.40 -19.30 -11.44
C GLN A 526 46.06 -20.63 -10.77
N LEU A 527 45.49 -20.60 -9.56
CA LEU A 527 45.08 -21.83 -8.87
C LEU A 527 44.01 -22.59 -9.65
N THR A 528 43.07 -21.87 -10.25
CA THR A 528 42.03 -22.48 -11.11
C THR A 528 42.63 -23.21 -12.30
N LEU A 529 43.62 -22.61 -12.97
CA LEU A 529 44.36 -23.22 -14.08
C LEU A 529 45.18 -24.43 -13.65
N ILE A 530 45.81 -24.38 -12.47
CA ILE A 530 46.63 -25.47 -11.92
C ILE A 530 45.78 -26.69 -11.57
N LEU A 531 44.54 -26.47 -11.12
CA LEU A 531 43.61 -27.51 -10.66
C LEU A 531 42.66 -28.00 -11.77
N GLU A 532 42.79 -27.50 -12.99
CA GLU A 532 41.94 -27.90 -14.11
C GLU A 532 42.19 -29.37 -14.48
N VAL A 533 41.11 -30.16 -14.54
CA VAL A 533 41.13 -31.58 -14.92
C VAL A 533 40.24 -31.81 -16.14
N ASP A 534 40.63 -32.76 -16.97
CA ASP A 534 39.88 -33.18 -18.16
C ASP A 534 38.67 -34.06 -17.81
N ALA A 535 37.95 -34.52 -18.83
CA ALA A 535 36.77 -35.37 -18.68
C ALA A 535 37.06 -36.73 -18.00
N ASN A 536 38.32 -37.15 -17.92
CA ASN A 536 38.76 -38.38 -17.30
C ASN A 536 39.35 -38.15 -15.89
N GLY A 537 39.33 -36.92 -15.40
CA GLY A 537 39.89 -36.54 -14.10
C GLY A 537 41.41 -36.42 -14.11
N LEU A 538 42.06 -36.38 -15.27
CA LEU A 538 43.50 -36.14 -15.39
C LEU A 538 43.77 -34.63 -15.47
N PRO A 539 44.83 -34.12 -14.81
CA PRO A 539 45.18 -32.71 -14.92
C PRO A 539 45.38 -32.28 -16.37
N VAL A 540 44.71 -31.19 -16.79
CA VAL A 540 44.86 -30.61 -18.14
C VAL A 540 46.28 -30.09 -18.35
N MET A 541 46.90 -29.57 -17.28
CA MET A 541 48.25 -29.03 -17.31
C MET A 541 49.31 -30.16 -17.14
N PRO A 542 50.30 -30.27 -18.05
CA PRO A 542 51.42 -31.20 -17.91
C PRO A 542 52.17 -31.01 -16.58
N GLU A 543 52.64 -32.10 -15.99
CA GLU A 543 53.24 -32.10 -14.64
C GLU A 543 54.41 -31.12 -14.48
N SER A 544 55.28 -31.01 -15.49
CA SER A 544 56.41 -30.06 -15.50
C SER A 544 55.98 -28.59 -15.50
N LEU A 545 54.87 -28.26 -16.18
CA LEU A 545 54.28 -26.92 -16.18
C LEU A 545 53.53 -26.65 -14.88
N ARG A 546 52.86 -27.67 -14.33
CA ARG A 546 52.15 -27.60 -13.07
C ARG A 546 53.08 -27.33 -11.88
N HIS A 547 54.26 -27.96 -11.84
CA HIS A 547 55.27 -27.67 -10.83
C HIS A 547 55.78 -26.22 -10.90
N ARG A 548 55.99 -25.69 -12.11
CA ARG A 548 56.39 -24.29 -12.30
C ARG A 548 55.27 -23.33 -11.88
N ALA A 549 54.03 -23.62 -12.27
CA ALA A 549 52.87 -22.82 -11.88
C ALA A 549 52.62 -22.83 -10.37
N TYR A 550 52.85 -23.95 -9.66
CA TYR A 550 52.80 -24.00 -8.20
C TYR A 550 53.90 -23.15 -7.54
N ALA A 551 55.11 -23.12 -8.12
CA ALA A 551 56.19 -22.27 -7.63
C ALA A 551 55.88 -20.77 -7.82
N ASP A 552 55.33 -20.40 -8.99
CA ASP A 552 54.90 -19.03 -9.27
C ASP A 552 53.73 -18.60 -8.37
N TRP A 553 52.79 -19.51 -8.09
CA TRP A 553 51.68 -19.29 -7.16
C TRP A 553 52.16 -19.08 -5.72
N GLY A 554 53.16 -19.86 -5.29
CA GLY A 554 53.82 -19.68 -3.99
C GLY A 554 54.51 -18.31 -3.88
N GLY A 555 55.23 -17.88 -4.92
CA GLY A 555 55.87 -16.56 -4.96
C GLY A 555 54.87 -15.39 -4.88
N GLU A 556 53.71 -15.49 -5.55
CA GLU A 556 52.65 -14.47 -5.44
C GLU A 556 51.98 -14.50 -4.05
N GLN A 557 51.88 -15.67 -3.41
CA GLN A 557 51.37 -15.80 -2.03
C GLN A 557 52.25 -15.03 -1.03
N ASP A 558 53.57 -15.19 -1.12
CA ASP A 558 54.53 -14.51 -0.25
C ASP A 558 54.46 -12.99 -0.45
N ARG A 559 54.40 -12.54 -1.71
CA ARG A 559 54.22 -11.12 -2.05
C ARG A 559 52.91 -10.53 -1.49
N LEU A 560 51.81 -11.30 -1.53
CA LEU A 560 50.53 -10.87 -0.96
C LEU A 560 50.58 -10.76 0.57
N GLN A 561 51.34 -11.62 1.25
CA GLN A 561 51.57 -11.49 2.69
C GLN A 561 52.36 -10.23 3.05
N GLU A 562 53.41 -9.90 2.29
CA GLU A 562 54.18 -8.67 2.49
C GLU A 562 53.32 -7.40 2.31
N LEU A 563 52.48 -7.38 1.26
CA LEU A 563 51.57 -6.27 1.03
C LEU A 563 50.51 -6.15 2.14
N ASP A 564 50.03 -7.27 2.71
CA ASP A 564 49.07 -7.23 3.81
C ASP A 564 49.69 -6.66 5.10
N LEU A 565 50.93 -7.03 5.40
CA LEU A 565 51.70 -6.45 6.51
C LEU A 565 51.92 -4.95 6.30
N LYS A 566 52.24 -4.52 5.07
CA LYS A 566 52.37 -3.10 4.72
C LYS A 566 51.05 -2.34 4.87
N ARG A 567 49.92 -2.93 4.47
CA ARG A 567 48.57 -2.38 4.69
C ARG A 567 48.28 -2.19 6.18
N GLN A 568 48.53 -3.19 7.00
CA GLN A 568 48.30 -3.12 8.45
C GLN A 568 49.15 -2.05 9.15
N ARG A 569 50.38 -1.81 8.66
CA ARG A 569 51.23 -0.71 9.13
C ARG A 569 50.66 0.65 8.75
N LEU A 570 50.30 0.86 7.48
CA LEU A 570 49.74 2.12 6.98
C LEU A 570 48.41 2.47 7.66
N HIS A 571 47.55 1.49 7.93
CA HIS A 571 46.31 1.72 8.70
C HIS A 571 46.58 2.23 10.11
N ARG A 572 47.61 1.71 10.80
CA ARG A 572 48.01 2.20 12.13
C ARG A 572 48.57 3.63 12.08
N GLU A 573 49.42 3.92 11.08
CA GLU A 573 50.02 5.25 10.91
C GLU A 573 48.97 6.32 10.54
N VAL A 574 47.99 5.99 9.69
CA VAL A 574 46.86 6.87 9.35
C VAL A 574 45.94 7.09 10.56
N ALA A 575 45.60 6.04 11.30
CA ALA A 575 44.75 6.15 12.49
C ALA A 575 45.40 7.03 13.58
N ALA A 576 46.71 6.86 13.81
CA ALA A 576 47.45 7.71 14.76
C ALA A 576 47.47 9.19 14.34
N ALA A 577 47.59 9.47 13.04
CA ALA A 577 47.55 10.84 12.51
C ALA A 577 46.15 11.49 12.63
N MET A 578 45.07 10.71 12.57
CA MET A 578 43.69 11.22 12.65
C MET A 578 43.22 11.50 14.09
N VAL A 579 43.76 10.81 15.09
CA VAL A 579 43.37 11.00 16.52
C VAL A 579 43.85 12.35 17.08
N ALA A 580 44.84 12.99 16.47
CA ALA A 580 45.44 14.23 16.97
C ALA A 580 44.72 15.54 16.57
N SER A 581 43.65 15.51 15.75
CA SER A 581 42.94 16.72 15.28
C SER A 581 41.41 16.54 15.31
N PRO A 582 40.66 17.13 16.26
CA PRO A 582 39.21 17.08 16.26
C PRO A 582 38.65 18.05 15.20
N GLY A 583 38.38 17.54 14.00
CA GLY A 583 37.75 18.28 12.91
C GLY A 583 38.15 17.79 11.52
N VAL A 584 37.38 18.16 10.50
CA VAL A 584 37.75 17.83 9.11
C VAL A 584 38.91 18.72 8.66
N THR A 585 39.85 18.15 7.89
CA THR A 585 41.04 18.85 7.40
C THR A 585 40.67 19.92 6.35
N ALA A 586 41.46 21.00 6.29
CA ALA A 586 41.25 22.09 5.34
C ALA A 586 41.11 21.64 3.85
N PRO A 587 41.87 20.66 3.33
CA PRO A 587 41.68 20.15 1.96
C PRO A 587 40.34 19.45 1.72
N ALA A 588 39.80 18.74 2.72
CA ALA A 588 38.48 18.10 2.61
C ALA A 588 37.35 19.14 2.65
N MET A 589 37.52 20.22 3.40
CA MET A 589 36.62 21.39 3.38
C MET A 589 36.69 22.15 2.04
N GLN A 590 37.87 22.19 1.40
CA GLN A 590 38.12 22.75 0.07
C GLN A 590 37.34 21.99 -1.01
N ALA A 591 37.41 20.65 -0.98
CA ALA A 591 36.64 19.78 -1.85
C ALA A 591 35.13 19.96 -1.64
N LEU A 592 34.69 20.12 -0.38
CA LEU A 592 33.30 20.44 -0.05
C LEU A 592 32.86 21.77 -0.66
N VAL A 593 33.58 22.88 -0.45
CA VAL A 593 33.21 24.19 -1.04
C VAL A 593 33.21 24.16 -2.57
N ALA A 594 34.17 23.48 -3.20
CA ALA A 594 34.20 23.29 -4.65
C ALA A 594 33.02 22.45 -5.15
N SER A 595 32.63 21.41 -4.38
CA SER A 595 31.48 20.57 -4.69
C SER A 595 30.13 21.27 -4.49
N LEU A 596 30.03 22.21 -3.54
CA LEU A 596 28.81 22.99 -3.28
C LEU A 596 28.44 23.92 -4.44
N ARG A 597 29.39 24.22 -5.35
CA ARG A 597 29.11 24.92 -6.61
C ARG A 597 28.41 24.03 -7.65
N ASN A 598 28.38 22.71 -7.42
CA ASN A 598 27.69 21.73 -8.25
C ASN A 598 26.70 20.93 -7.38
N PRO A 599 25.40 21.30 -7.38
CA PRO A 599 24.39 20.69 -6.49
C PRO A 599 24.19 19.17 -6.65
N ALA A 600 24.81 18.54 -7.66
CA ALA A 600 24.78 17.09 -7.90
C ALA A 600 25.92 16.29 -7.24
N SER A 601 26.91 16.92 -6.60
CA SER A 601 28.04 16.20 -6.00
C SER A 601 27.69 15.59 -4.64
N SER A 602 27.67 14.25 -4.56
CA SER A 602 27.37 13.49 -3.33
C SER A 602 28.59 13.21 -2.45
N GLY A 603 29.80 13.56 -2.89
CA GLY A 603 31.07 13.13 -2.27
C GLY A 603 31.38 13.77 -0.91
N CYS A 604 30.73 14.87 -0.55
CA CYS A 604 31.12 15.69 0.60
C CYS A 604 30.13 15.62 1.79
N ARG A 605 29.12 14.74 1.73
CA ARG A 605 28.09 14.61 2.77
C ARG A 605 28.62 14.01 4.08
N THR A 606 29.53 13.04 4.03
CA THR A 606 30.21 12.51 5.23
C THR A 606 31.10 13.57 5.89
N VAL A 607 31.78 14.39 5.07
CA VAL A 607 32.59 15.52 5.53
C VAL A 607 31.73 16.57 6.25
N LEU A 608 30.55 16.87 5.73
CA LEU A 608 29.60 17.77 6.39
C LEU A 608 29.13 17.22 7.75
N ARG A 609 28.72 15.94 7.81
CA ARG A 609 28.34 15.28 9.07
C ARG A 609 29.44 15.36 10.11
N ASP A 610 30.67 15.04 9.71
CA ASP A 610 31.81 15.01 10.61
C ASP A 610 32.25 16.42 11.03
N ALA A 611 31.83 17.46 10.30
CA ALA A 611 32.03 18.86 10.67
C ALA A 611 30.92 19.41 11.59
N VAL A 612 29.68 18.93 11.50
CA VAL A 612 28.57 19.46 12.33
C VAL A 612 28.74 19.05 13.80
N ARG A 613 28.66 20.02 14.71
CA ARG A 613 28.67 19.86 16.17
C ARG A 613 27.57 20.70 16.79
N ASN A 614 27.23 20.40 18.05
CA ASN A 614 26.27 21.17 18.86
C ASN A 614 24.90 21.37 18.20
N LEU A 615 24.43 20.42 17.39
CA LEU A 615 23.13 20.51 16.74
C LEU A 615 22.02 20.42 17.80
N ALA A 616 21.19 21.45 17.90
CA ALA A 616 20.08 21.53 18.84
C ALA A 616 18.80 21.93 18.12
N PHE A 617 17.69 21.30 18.48
CA PHE A 617 16.35 21.55 17.99
C PHE A 617 15.48 22.04 19.14
N ALA A 618 14.83 23.19 18.99
CA ALA A 618 13.67 23.58 19.78
C ALA A 618 12.42 23.18 18.99
N ALA A 619 11.52 22.39 19.58
CA ALA A 619 10.30 21.97 18.91
C ALA A 619 9.02 22.32 19.68
N GLU A 620 8.10 22.93 18.94
CA GLU A 620 6.84 23.48 19.41
C GLU A 620 5.65 22.80 18.69
N PRO A 621 4.61 22.35 19.41
CA PRO A 621 3.44 21.75 18.78
C PRO A 621 2.65 22.81 17.98
N VAL A 622 2.29 22.47 16.75
CA VAL A 622 1.40 23.28 15.90
C VAL A 622 0.14 22.48 15.65
N ALA A 623 -1.02 23.02 16.01
CA ALA A 623 -2.29 22.33 15.81
C ALA A 623 -3.26 23.22 15.03
N GLU A 624 -3.81 22.66 13.95
CA GLU A 624 -5.00 23.16 13.29
C GLU A 624 -6.18 22.20 13.55
N ARG A 625 -7.42 22.67 13.38
CA ARG A 625 -8.67 21.95 13.69
C ARG A 625 -8.76 20.52 13.14
N HIS A 626 -8.03 20.21 12.06
CA HIS A 626 -8.02 18.91 11.37
C HIS A 626 -6.62 18.31 11.19
N GLY A 627 -5.60 18.84 11.88
CA GLY A 627 -4.22 18.46 11.68
C GLY A 627 -3.28 18.85 12.81
N SER A 628 -2.39 17.95 13.20
CA SER A 628 -1.29 18.26 14.13
C SER A 628 0.05 18.22 13.42
N GLY A 629 0.96 19.06 13.88
CA GLY A 629 2.32 19.20 13.41
C GLY A 629 3.26 19.67 14.51
N THR A 630 4.52 19.88 14.15
CA THR A 630 5.55 20.39 15.07
C THR A 630 6.44 21.34 14.30
N ALA A 631 6.57 22.58 14.78
CA ALA A 631 7.56 23.53 14.32
C ALA A 631 8.89 23.23 15.00
N PHE A 632 9.98 23.23 14.24
CA PHE A 632 11.35 23.05 14.67
C PHE A 632 12.14 24.30 14.35
N HIS A 633 12.78 24.86 15.37
CA HIS A 633 13.91 25.77 15.21
C HIS A 633 15.17 24.99 15.51
N PHE A 634 16.22 25.12 14.71
CA PHE A 634 17.47 24.43 14.98
C PHE A 634 18.67 25.34 14.84
N THR A 635 19.71 25.02 15.60
CA THR A 635 21.01 25.70 15.62
C THR A 635 22.12 24.67 15.66
N GLY A 636 23.27 24.94 15.07
CA GLY A 636 24.45 24.09 15.20
C GLY A 636 25.71 24.81 14.73
N ASP A 637 26.84 24.10 14.84
CA ASP A 637 28.17 24.61 14.51
C ASP A 637 28.84 23.73 13.44
N LEU A 638 29.47 24.34 12.45
CA LEU A 638 30.38 23.67 11.52
C LEU A 638 31.81 23.84 11.99
N VAL A 639 32.42 22.76 12.49
CA VAL A 639 33.78 22.73 13.05
C VAL A 639 34.78 22.09 12.09
N PHE A 640 35.89 22.77 11.85
CA PHE A 640 36.99 22.25 11.03
C PHE A 640 38.36 22.62 11.59
N ALA A 641 39.34 21.77 11.33
CA ALA A 641 40.71 21.93 11.82
C ALA A 641 41.58 22.61 10.77
N THR A 642 42.30 23.66 11.18
CA THR A 642 43.28 24.36 10.36
C THR A 642 44.66 24.30 11.02
N SER A 643 45.70 24.74 10.32
CA SER A 643 47.05 24.90 10.87
C SER A 643 47.13 25.88 12.07
N LYS A 644 46.11 26.71 12.28
CA LYS A 644 46.02 27.65 13.42
C LYS A 644 45.12 27.14 14.56
N GLY A 645 44.55 25.93 14.43
CA GLY A 645 43.62 25.34 15.38
C GLY A 645 42.20 25.15 14.83
N PRO A 646 41.25 24.70 15.68
CA PRO A 646 39.87 24.46 15.29
C PRO A 646 39.09 25.77 15.12
N HIS A 647 38.28 25.85 14.06
CA HIS A 647 37.38 26.96 13.76
C HIS A 647 35.94 26.48 13.72
N SER A 648 35.00 27.32 14.17
CA SER A 648 33.55 27.03 14.21
C SER A 648 32.74 28.08 13.43
N VAL A 649 31.74 27.64 12.67
CA VAL A 649 30.80 28.49 11.93
C VAL A 649 29.36 28.14 12.34
N PRO A 650 28.61 29.05 13.01
CA PRO A 650 27.25 28.76 13.42
C PRO A 650 26.28 28.77 12.25
N PHE A 651 25.29 27.90 12.29
CA PHE A 651 24.15 27.85 11.36
C PHE A 651 22.84 27.69 12.13
N SER A 652 21.73 28.13 11.53
CA SER A 652 20.40 27.97 12.10
C SER A 652 19.35 27.84 11.01
N GLY A 653 18.21 27.26 11.34
CA GLY A 653 17.08 27.13 10.41
C GLY A 653 15.76 26.84 11.11
N HIS A 654 14.69 26.85 10.32
CA HIS A 654 13.33 26.62 10.79
C HIS A 654 12.57 25.71 9.82
N TYR A 655 11.79 24.77 10.36
CA TYR A 655 11.00 23.80 9.61
C TYR A 655 9.72 23.43 10.36
N VAL A 656 8.58 23.34 9.67
CA VAL A 656 7.34 22.79 10.25
C VAL A 656 7.13 21.39 9.68
N SER A 657 6.72 20.43 10.53
CA SER A 657 6.45 19.04 10.16
C SER A 657 5.00 18.63 10.47
N GLY A 658 4.58 17.47 9.95
CA GLY A 658 3.29 16.84 10.29
C GLY A 658 2.18 17.10 9.27
N TYR A 659 0.92 16.88 9.65
CA TYR A 659 -0.21 17.01 8.71
C TYR A 659 -0.43 18.46 8.26
N VAL A 660 -0.04 19.42 9.11
CA VAL A 660 -0.23 20.86 8.87
C VAL A 660 0.50 21.35 7.62
N THR A 661 1.67 20.80 7.28
CA THR A 661 2.41 21.20 6.06
C THR A 661 1.72 20.81 4.76
N LYS A 662 0.85 19.79 4.80
CA LYS A 662 0.13 19.28 3.63
C LYS A 662 -1.19 19.99 3.40
N LEU A 663 -1.68 20.71 4.41
CA LEU A 663 -2.97 21.39 4.35
C LEU A 663 -3.02 22.43 3.21
N PRO A 664 -2.01 23.29 2.98
CA PRO A 664 -2.06 24.28 1.89
C PRO A 664 -2.20 23.64 0.50
N ALA A 665 -1.32 22.70 0.15
CA ALA A 665 -1.35 22.03 -1.16
C ALA A 665 -2.63 21.21 -1.37
N ARG A 666 -3.14 20.55 -0.31
CA ARG A 666 -4.42 19.83 -0.39
C ARG A 666 -5.61 20.77 -0.52
N ARG A 667 -5.59 21.92 0.17
CA ARG A 667 -6.64 22.95 0.03
C ARG A 667 -6.68 23.48 -1.39
N LEU A 668 -5.52 23.80 -1.97
CA LEU A 668 -5.41 24.23 -3.37
C LEU A 668 -5.96 23.18 -4.34
N LYS A 669 -5.60 21.90 -4.14
CA LYS A 669 -6.14 20.82 -4.96
C LYS A 669 -7.66 20.68 -4.84
N ALA A 670 -8.20 20.77 -3.62
CA ALA A 670 -9.65 20.71 -3.41
C ALA A 670 -10.37 21.92 -4.03
N ILE A 671 -9.77 23.11 -3.99
CA ILE A 671 -10.30 24.32 -4.62
C ILE A 671 -10.30 24.19 -6.15
N SER A 672 -9.20 23.72 -6.75
CA SER A 672 -9.11 23.46 -8.19
C SER A 672 -10.19 22.45 -8.65
N LEU A 673 -10.41 21.37 -7.88
CA LEU A 673 -11.49 20.41 -8.14
C LEU A 673 -12.88 21.06 -8.09
N LEU A 674 -13.15 21.92 -7.08
CA LEU A 674 -14.42 22.64 -6.99
C LEU A 674 -14.61 23.61 -8.17
N ARG A 675 -13.56 24.36 -8.57
CA ARG A 675 -13.60 25.26 -9.73
C ARG A 675 -13.77 24.54 -11.05
N ALA A 676 -13.31 23.30 -11.14
CA ALA A 676 -13.54 22.42 -12.28
C ALA A 676 -14.93 21.74 -12.26
N GLY A 677 -15.76 21.98 -11.24
CA GLY A 677 -17.10 21.38 -11.14
C GLY A 677 -17.11 19.95 -10.62
N SER A 678 -16.03 19.51 -9.97
CA SER A 678 -15.93 18.19 -9.35
C SER A 678 -16.31 18.24 -7.86
N PRO A 679 -17.52 17.80 -7.48
CA PRO A 679 -17.94 17.82 -6.08
C PRO A 679 -17.15 16.81 -5.24
N PRO A 680 -17.18 16.96 -3.89
CA PRO A 680 -16.56 16.01 -2.96
C PRO A 680 -17.24 14.63 -3.02
N ALA A 681 -16.74 13.75 -3.90
CA ALA A 681 -17.13 12.35 -3.96
C ALA A 681 -16.30 11.52 -2.96
N SER A 682 -16.93 10.54 -2.30
CA SER A 682 -16.25 9.62 -1.39
C SER A 682 -15.25 8.75 -2.15
N GLY A 683 -13.97 9.13 -2.17
CA GLY A 683 -12.89 8.34 -2.77
C GLY A 683 -11.83 9.13 -3.54
N ASP A 684 -12.09 10.40 -3.87
CA ASP A 684 -11.07 11.22 -4.54
C ASP A 684 -9.95 11.60 -3.54
N PRO A 685 -8.67 11.33 -3.86
CA PRO A 685 -7.52 11.66 -3.02
C PRO A 685 -7.44 13.12 -2.58
N GLY A 686 -8.00 14.05 -3.36
CA GLY A 686 -8.07 15.48 -3.03
C GLY A 686 -8.91 15.79 -1.79
N TRP A 687 -9.85 14.91 -1.45
CA TRP A 687 -10.80 15.09 -0.35
C TRP A 687 -10.50 14.25 0.89
N VAL A 688 -9.51 13.36 0.85
CA VAL A 688 -9.19 12.44 1.97
C VAL A 688 -8.69 13.22 3.19
N GLY A 689 -9.52 13.27 4.24
CA GLY A 689 -9.21 13.95 5.50
C GLY A 689 -9.40 15.47 5.47
N MET A 690 -10.12 16.01 4.48
CA MET A 690 -10.43 17.44 4.34
C MET A 690 -11.94 17.65 4.21
N SER A 691 -12.52 18.55 5.01
CA SER A 691 -13.91 18.95 4.82
C SER A 691 -14.02 20.04 3.75
N PRO A 692 -15.12 20.09 2.97
CA PRO A 692 -15.37 21.18 2.03
C PRO A 692 -15.33 22.57 2.65
N THR A 693 -15.77 22.68 3.90
CA THR A 693 -15.72 23.91 4.69
C THR A 693 -14.29 24.36 4.98
N ASP A 694 -13.33 23.44 5.11
CA ASP A 694 -11.91 23.77 5.34
C ASP A 694 -11.17 24.16 4.07
N ALA A 695 -11.54 23.59 2.91
CA ALA A 695 -11.02 24.03 1.61
C ALA A 695 -11.39 25.49 1.37
N LEU A 696 -12.66 25.85 1.60
CA LEU A 696 -13.16 27.22 1.38
C LEU A 696 -12.63 28.26 2.37
N ARG A 697 -11.99 27.87 3.47
CA ARG A 697 -11.33 28.84 4.38
C ARG A 697 -10.13 29.53 3.73
N ALA A 698 -9.57 28.99 2.65
CA ALA A 698 -8.47 29.66 1.93
C ALA A 698 -8.87 31.03 1.37
N PHE A 699 -10.17 31.28 1.18
CA PHE A 699 -10.72 32.56 0.73
C PHE A 699 -10.97 33.57 1.87
N GLY A 700 -10.41 33.35 3.06
CA GLY A 700 -10.31 34.38 4.11
C GLY A 700 -11.58 34.75 4.89
N GLY A 701 -12.71 34.03 4.74
CA GLY A 701 -13.98 34.37 5.40
C GLY A 701 -14.67 33.25 6.19
N PRO A 702 -15.63 33.56 7.08
CA PRO A 702 -16.46 32.57 7.73
C PRO A 702 -17.29 31.82 6.68
N SER A 703 -17.01 30.52 6.56
CA SER A 703 -17.60 29.58 5.60
C SER A 703 -19.03 29.16 5.97
N GLY A 704 -19.90 30.15 6.23
CA GLY A 704 -21.33 29.98 6.52
C GLY A 704 -22.10 29.44 5.31
N ASN A 705 -23.22 30.06 4.93
CA ASN A 705 -24.10 29.56 3.87
C ASN A 705 -23.40 29.35 2.52
N ARG A 706 -22.33 30.11 2.22
CA ARG A 706 -21.48 29.92 1.04
C ARG A 706 -20.92 28.50 0.92
N ALA A 707 -20.66 27.82 2.03
CA ALA A 707 -20.11 26.46 2.00
C ALA A 707 -21.08 25.41 1.46
N SER A 708 -22.38 25.73 1.36
CA SER A 708 -23.36 24.75 0.91
C SER A 708 -23.42 24.55 -0.61
N ILE A 709 -22.80 25.45 -1.41
CA ILE A 709 -22.66 25.26 -2.86
C ILE A 709 -21.80 24.04 -3.20
N VAL A 710 -20.85 23.66 -2.33
CA VAL A 710 -19.94 22.52 -2.57
C VAL A 710 -20.65 21.17 -2.61
N ALA A 711 -21.89 21.11 -2.10
CA ALA A 711 -22.73 19.93 -2.18
C ALA A 711 -23.48 19.82 -3.53
N CYS A 712 -23.31 20.80 -4.43
CA CYS A 712 -23.86 20.78 -5.78
C CYS A 712 -23.30 19.62 -6.60
N GLU A 713 -24.17 18.68 -6.97
CA GLU A 713 -23.80 17.51 -7.79
C GLU A 713 -23.77 17.81 -9.29
N ASP A 714 -24.27 18.98 -9.71
CA ASP A 714 -24.22 19.40 -11.11
C ASP A 714 -22.93 20.18 -11.35
N ALA A 715 -22.07 19.66 -12.22
CA ALA A 715 -20.74 20.22 -12.47
C ALA A 715 -20.83 21.65 -13.00
N ALA A 716 -21.75 21.91 -13.94
CA ALA A 716 -21.91 23.23 -14.56
C ALA A 716 -22.34 24.28 -13.52
N LEU A 717 -23.35 23.98 -12.69
CA LEU A 717 -23.76 24.89 -11.61
C LEU A 717 -22.70 25.05 -10.51
N LEU A 718 -21.91 24.00 -10.23
CA LEU A 718 -20.82 24.11 -9.26
C LEU A 718 -19.72 25.05 -9.79
N ARG A 719 -19.32 24.93 -11.06
CA ARG A 719 -18.36 25.86 -11.69
C ARG A 719 -18.85 27.31 -11.64
N LEU A 720 -20.09 27.54 -12.09
CA LEU A 720 -20.72 28.86 -12.08
C LEU A 720 -20.83 29.41 -10.65
N GLY A 721 -21.21 28.58 -9.69
CA GLY A 721 -21.35 28.97 -8.30
C GLY A 721 -20.03 29.27 -7.61
N MET A 722 -18.97 28.53 -7.93
CA MET A 722 -17.62 28.83 -7.44
C MET A 722 -17.13 30.19 -7.98
N ALA A 723 -17.30 30.47 -9.27
CA ALA A 723 -16.94 31.76 -9.85
C ALA A 723 -17.79 32.93 -9.32
N ALA A 724 -19.09 32.70 -9.08
CA ALA A 724 -20.00 33.73 -8.60
C ALA A 724 -19.81 34.09 -7.11
N LEU A 725 -19.49 33.10 -6.26
CA LEU A 725 -19.36 33.26 -4.81
C LEU A 725 -17.92 33.49 -4.34
N PHE A 726 -16.92 33.02 -5.10
CA PHE A 726 -15.50 33.12 -4.81
C PHE A 726 -14.73 33.67 -6.03
N PRO A 727 -14.97 34.95 -6.39
CA PRO A 727 -14.35 35.57 -7.56
C PRO A 727 -12.85 35.83 -7.39
N GLU A 728 -12.37 35.92 -6.14
CA GLU A 728 -10.95 36.08 -5.82
C GLU A 728 -10.22 34.73 -5.90
N LEU A 729 -8.95 34.77 -6.26
CA LEU A 729 -8.08 33.59 -6.25
C LEU A 729 -7.67 33.25 -4.82
N ALA A 730 -7.62 31.95 -4.50
CA ALA A 730 -7.03 31.51 -3.25
C ALA A 730 -5.50 31.72 -3.26
N PRO A 731 -4.85 31.96 -2.10
CA PRO A 731 -3.40 32.09 -2.05
C PRO A 731 -2.67 30.86 -2.63
N GLY A 732 -1.93 31.04 -3.72
CA GLY A 732 -1.21 29.97 -4.43
C GLY A 732 -2.01 29.22 -5.50
N GLU A 733 -3.24 29.67 -5.80
CA GLU A 733 -4.03 29.16 -6.92
C GLU A 733 -3.50 29.67 -8.26
N ASP A 734 -3.48 28.79 -9.28
CA ASP A 734 -3.11 29.17 -10.65
C ASP A 734 -4.27 29.91 -11.31
N PRO A 735 -4.08 31.17 -11.76
CA PRO A 735 -5.09 31.92 -12.49
C PRO A 735 -5.63 31.19 -13.73
N ALA A 736 -4.82 30.33 -14.38
CA ALA A 736 -5.22 29.58 -15.57
C ALA A 736 -6.22 28.45 -15.26
N GLU A 737 -6.23 27.92 -14.03
CA GLU A 737 -7.13 26.85 -13.60
C GLU A 737 -8.43 27.39 -12.95
N ALA A 738 -8.53 28.71 -12.78
CA ALA A 738 -9.64 29.37 -12.11
C ALA A 738 -10.46 30.23 -13.09
N PRO A 739 -11.43 29.63 -13.82
CA PRO A 739 -12.21 30.37 -14.81
C PRO A 739 -12.97 31.51 -14.12
N SER A 740 -12.85 32.71 -14.67
CA SER A 740 -13.62 33.87 -14.20
C SER A 740 -15.09 33.71 -14.57
N LEU A 741 -15.95 34.48 -13.92
CA LEU A 741 -17.38 34.50 -14.27
C LEU A 741 -17.60 34.90 -15.74
N THR A 742 -16.78 35.83 -16.25
CA THR A 742 -16.79 36.26 -17.65
C THR A 742 -16.38 35.14 -18.61
N ASP A 743 -15.43 34.29 -18.22
CA ASP A 743 -15.03 33.12 -19.02
C ASP A 743 -16.17 32.11 -19.10
N LEU A 744 -16.84 31.87 -17.97
CA LEU A 744 -17.97 30.94 -17.90
C LEU A 744 -19.22 31.41 -18.68
N TYR A 745 -19.40 32.71 -18.88
CA TYR A 745 -20.46 33.23 -19.77
C TYR A 745 -20.24 32.89 -21.25
N ARG A 746 -19.03 32.47 -21.61
CA ARG A 746 -18.67 32.00 -22.94
C ARG A 746 -18.49 30.49 -23.01
N ASP A 747 -18.69 29.78 -21.90
CA ASP A 747 -18.53 28.34 -21.85
C ASP A 747 -19.68 27.66 -22.64
N PRO A 748 -19.37 26.92 -23.71
CA PRO A 748 -20.37 26.30 -24.57
C PRO A 748 -21.21 25.23 -23.85
N GLU A 749 -20.67 24.57 -22.82
CA GLU A 749 -21.41 23.60 -22.02
C GLU A 749 -22.46 24.29 -21.14
N LEU A 750 -22.11 25.44 -20.53
CA LEU A 750 -23.04 26.25 -19.74
C LEU A 750 -24.11 26.91 -20.62
N LEU A 751 -23.73 27.46 -21.77
CA LEU A 751 -24.65 28.10 -22.71
C LEU A 751 -25.62 27.11 -23.37
N ALA A 752 -25.23 25.84 -23.51
CA ALA A 752 -26.12 24.79 -23.98
C ALA A 752 -27.27 24.51 -22.99
N ASP A 753 -27.02 24.69 -21.70
CA ASP A 753 -27.98 24.39 -20.63
C ASP A 753 -28.75 25.62 -20.13
N PHE A 754 -28.09 26.77 -20.01
CA PHE A 754 -28.63 27.97 -19.41
C PHE A 754 -28.44 29.17 -20.33
N VAL A 755 -29.56 29.76 -20.75
CA VAL A 755 -29.55 30.95 -21.62
C VAL A 755 -29.33 32.22 -20.78
N GLU A 756 -29.87 32.27 -19.56
CA GLU A 756 -29.81 33.43 -18.67
C GLU A 756 -28.69 33.33 -17.61
N LEU A 757 -27.44 33.14 -18.04
CA LEU A 757 -26.30 32.91 -17.12
C LEU A 757 -26.07 34.05 -16.11
N ASP A 758 -26.23 35.31 -16.53
CA ASP A 758 -26.11 36.48 -15.64
C ASP A 758 -27.14 36.44 -14.49
N LEU A 759 -28.39 36.18 -14.84
CA LEU A 759 -29.49 36.09 -13.88
C LEU A 759 -29.32 34.90 -12.94
N LEU A 760 -28.83 33.77 -13.46
CA LEU A 760 -28.52 32.59 -12.67
C LEU A 760 -27.34 32.82 -11.71
N ALA A 761 -26.29 33.51 -12.14
CA ALA A 761 -25.16 33.86 -11.28
C ALA A 761 -25.56 34.82 -10.15
N ASP A 762 -26.37 35.84 -10.46
CA ASP A 762 -26.92 36.76 -9.45
C ASP A 762 -27.85 36.03 -8.47
N ARG A 763 -28.64 35.07 -8.98
CA ARG A 763 -29.49 34.23 -8.14
C ARG A 763 -28.68 33.36 -7.18
N ILE A 764 -27.59 32.74 -7.65
CA ILE A 764 -26.67 31.96 -6.80
C ILE A 764 -26.09 32.85 -5.69
N ARG A 765 -25.61 34.05 -6.03
CA ARG A 765 -25.12 35.02 -5.04
C ARG A 765 -26.18 35.35 -4.01
N THR A 766 -27.35 35.79 -4.47
CA THR A 766 -28.45 36.16 -3.59
C THR A 766 -28.82 35.01 -2.66
N TYR A 767 -29.01 33.81 -3.20
CA TYR A 767 -29.39 32.64 -2.41
C TYR A 767 -28.37 32.28 -1.34
N TYR A 768 -27.10 32.08 -1.71
CA TYR A 768 -26.06 31.62 -0.77
C TYR A 768 -25.47 32.72 0.12
N LEU A 769 -25.69 33.99 -0.19
CA LEU A 769 -25.26 35.12 0.65
C LEU A 769 -26.35 35.59 1.62
N THR A 770 -27.63 35.49 1.27
CA THR A 770 -28.73 36.09 2.05
C THR A 770 -29.59 35.08 2.81
N THR A 771 -29.77 33.85 2.33
CA THR A 771 -30.68 32.89 2.97
C THR A 771 -29.96 31.96 3.96
N GLY A 772 -30.45 31.96 5.20
CA GLY A 772 -29.73 31.54 6.41
C GLY A 772 -29.33 30.08 6.61
N SER A 773 -29.71 29.09 5.79
CA SER A 773 -29.35 27.68 6.10
C SER A 773 -29.60 26.61 5.03
N ARG A 774 -29.78 26.94 3.75
CA ARG A 774 -30.31 25.94 2.81
C ARG A 774 -29.23 25.19 2.05
N THR A 775 -29.00 23.94 2.45
CA THR A 775 -28.04 23.03 1.81
C THR A 775 -28.54 22.50 0.46
N TRP A 776 -27.62 22.22 -0.47
CA TRP A 776 -27.94 21.44 -1.67
C TRP A 776 -28.42 20.05 -1.25
N VAL A 777 -29.63 19.67 -1.67
CA VAL A 777 -30.28 18.43 -1.23
C VAL A 777 -30.02 17.31 -2.24
N ASN A 778 -29.36 16.23 -1.79
CA ASN A 778 -29.17 15.05 -2.60
C ASN A 778 -30.51 14.28 -2.76
N PRO A 779 -31.01 14.07 -3.99
CA PRO A 779 -32.31 13.44 -4.27
C PRO A 779 -32.37 11.95 -3.87
N SER A 780 -31.22 11.28 -3.70
CA SER A 780 -31.11 9.87 -3.29
C SER A 780 -31.12 9.67 -1.76
N ARG A 781 -30.89 10.73 -0.97
CA ARG A 781 -30.85 10.66 0.50
C ARG A 781 -32.18 11.04 1.19
N GLY A 782 -33.25 11.21 0.40
CA GLY A 782 -34.66 11.21 0.81
C GLY A 782 -34.96 11.67 2.24
N GLY A 783 -35.13 12.98 2.44
CA GLY A 783 -35.61 13.52 3.71
C GLY A 783 -36.92 14.26 3.54
N LYS A 784 -37.99 13.78 4.21
CA LYS A 784 -39.29 14.48 4.32
C LYS A 784 -39.16 15.95 4.77
N GLY A 785 -38.06 16.32 5.44
CA GLY A 785 -37.75 17.67 5.94
C GLY A 785 -37.67 18.77 4.88
N VAL A 786 -37.31 18.46 3.63
CA VAL A 786 -37.15 19.48 2.56
C VAL A 786 -38.50 19.95 2.02
N THR A 787 -39.48 19.05 1.95
CA THR A 787 -40.87 19.37 1.60
C THR A 787 -41.52 20.29 2.64
N TYR A 788 -41.20 20.10 3.94
CA TYR A 788 -41.74 20.96 5.00
C TYR A 788 -41.15 22.38 4.97
N LEU A 789 -39.90 22.55 4.53
CA LEU A 789 -39.30 23.88 4.28
C LEU A 789 -39.96 24.59 3.10
N LEU A 790 -40.33 23.86 2.04
CA LEU A 790 -41.07 24.41 0.89
C LEU A 790 -42.51 24.82 1.25
N ILE A 791 -43.18 24.07 2.13
CA ILE A 791 -44.50 24.43 2.67
C ILE A 791 -44.41 25.66 3.59
N ALA A 792 -43.36 25.75 4.42
CA ALA A 792 -43.10 26.91 5.27
C ALA A 792 -42.85 28.19 4.44
N GLU A 793 -42.13 28.07 3.32
CA GLU A 793 -41.88 29.17 2.39
C GLU A 793 -43.15 29.60 1.62
N ALA A 794 -43.99 28.66 1.21
CA ALA A 794 -45.29 28.97 0.59
C ALA A 794 -46.29 29.62 1.57
N THR A 795 -46.08 29.48 2.88
CA THR A 795 -47.00 29.96 3.94
C THR A 795 -46.45 31.09 4.81
N GLY A 796 -45.16 31.44 4.67
CA GLY A 796 -44.50 32.52 5.41
C GLY A 796 -44.17 32.23 6.88
N ALA A 797 -44.28 30.99 7.35
CA ALA A 797 -44.13 30.64 8.77
C ALA A 797 -42.70 30.15 9.12
N PRO A 798 -42.09 30.57 10.25
CA PRO A 798 -40.81 30.02 10.71
C PRO A 798 -40.99 28.59 11.24
N VAL A 799 -40.11 27.66 10.84
CA VAL A 799 -40.16 26.25 11.28
C VAL A 799 -38.82 25.83 11.87
N GLU A 800 -38.83 25.35 13.13
CA GLU A 800 -37.70 24.67 13.74
C GLU A 800 -37.60 23.21 13.25
N VAL A 801 -36.47 22.88 12.62
CA VAL A 801 -36.24 21.63 11.88
C VAL A 801 -36.14 20.38 12.78
N ALA A 802 -36.01 20.55 14.10
CA ALA A 802 -35.62 19.46 15.01
C ALA A 802 -36.73 18.46 15.40
N LYS A 803 -38.00 18.65 15.01
CA LYS A 803 -39.14 17.78 15.42
C LYS A 803 -40.10 17.48 14.27
N ALA A 804 -39.66 16.77 13.24
CA ALA A 804 -40.46 16.51 12.03
C ALA A 804 -40.81 15.02 11.85
N ASP A 805 -42.06 14.63 12.14
CA ASP A 805 -42.67 13.50 11.40
C ASP A 805 -44.22 13.41 11.44
N LYS A 806 -44.95 14.10 12.34
CA LYS A 806 -46.45 14.12 12.30
C LYS A 806 -47.12 15.44 12.71
N SER A 807 -46.54 16.19 13.65
CA SER A 807 -47.07 17.46 14.16
C SER A 807 -47.07 18.60 13.12
N LEU A 808 -46.16 18.56 12.14
CA LEU A 808 -46.02 19.60 11.12
C LEU A 808 -47.09 19.52 10.01
N VAL A 809 -47.58 18.33 9.64
CA VAL A 809 -48.72 18.20 8.71
C VAL A 809 -49.99 18.79 9.32
N ALA A 810 -50.19 18.55 10.62
CA ALA A 810 -51.29 19.14 11.37
C ALA A 810 -51.12 20.67 11.52
N LEU A 811 -49.89 21.16 11.75
CA LEU A 811 -49.58 22.59 11.83
C LEU A 811 -49.77 23.29 10.48
N ALA A 812 -49.28 22.72 9.38
CA ALA A 812 -49.48 23.24 8.02
C ALA A 812 -50.97 23.32 7.68
N ARG A 813 -51.76 22.27 7.96
CA ARG A 813 -53.23 22.32 7.80
C ARG A 813 -53.87 23.39 8.69
N LYS A 814 -53.42 23.55 9.94
CA LYS A 814 -53.92 24.60 10.85
C LYS A 814 -53.62 26.01 10.34
N VAL A 815 -52.40 26.26 9.85
CA VAL A 815 -51.98 27.56 9.31
C VAL A 815 -52.71 27.86 7.99
N LEU A 816 -52.90 26.86 7.13
CA LEU A 816 -53.68 26.95 5.89
C LEU A 816 -55.16 27.30 6.17
N HIS A 817 -55.78 26.69 7.17
CA HIS A 817 -57.15 27.02 7.58
C HIS A 817 -57.27 28.37 8.31
N ALA A 818 -56.24 28.79 9.06
CA ALA A 818 -56.30 30.01 9.88
C ALA A 818 -56.04 31.30 9.09
N ASN A 819 -55.20 31.27 8.04
CA ASN A 819 -54.69 32.51 7.45
C ASN A 819 -55.35 32.93 6.11
N GLY A 820 -56.07 32.06 5.40
CA GLY A 820 -56.90 32.41 4.22
C GLY A 820 -56.23 33.23 3.08
N ARG A 821 -54.94 33.55 3.19
CA ARG A 821 -54.17 34.42 2.31
C ARG A 821 -52.80 33.77 2.12
N PHE A 822 -52.61 33.13 0.98
CA PHE A 822 -51.27 32.82 0.49
C PHE A 822 -50.56 34.15 0.22
N ALA A 823 -49.38 34.35 0.79
CA ALA A 823 -48.63 35.61 0.66
C ALA A 823 -48.02 35.81 -0.73
N SER A 824 -48.04 34.79 -1.60
CA SER A 824 -47.54 34.86 -2.97
C SER A 824 -48.64 34.61 -3.98
N GLY A 825 -48.69 35.41 -5.05
CA GLY A 825 -49.54 35.18 -6.24
C GLY A 825 -49.19 33.91 -7.04
N ALA A 826 -48.47 32.96 -6.41
CA ALA A 826 -48.02 31.71 -6.99
C ALA A 826 -49.10 30.61 -6.96
N TRP A 827 -50.22 30.85 -6.26
CA TRP A 827 -51.31 29.89 -6.09
C TRP A 827 -52.64 30.49 -6.51
N ALA A 828 -53.37 29.76 -7.37
CA ALA A 828 -54.76 30.04 -7.68
C ALA A 828 -55.64 29.29 -6.67
N MET A 829 -56.46 30.03 -5.92
CA MET A 829 -57.53 29.45 -5.11
C MET A 829 -58.68 29.08 -6.04
N ALA A 830 -59.13 27.83 -5.95
CA ALA A 830 -60.36 27.42 -6.61
C ALA A 830 -61.58 27.95 -5.82
N GLU A 831 -62.61 28.39 -6.53
CA GLU A 831 -63.77 29.11 -5.97
C GLU A 831 -64.66 28.26 -5.05
N ALA A 832 -64.46 26.94 -4.99
CA ALA A 832 -65.27 26.02 -4.19
C ALA A 832 -64.70 25.81 -2.76
N PRO A 833 -65.56 25.71 -1.72
CA PRO A 833 -65.15 25.63 -0.30
C PRO A 833 -64.20 24.48 0.09
N ASN A 834 -64.07 23.45 -0.77
CA ASN A 834 -63.27 22.25 -0.54
C ASN A 834 -62.21 22.02 -1.63
N ALA A 835 -62.04 22.95 -2.56
CA ALA A 835 -61.10 22.77 -3.64
C ALA A 835 -59.66 23.01 -3.16
N ARG A 836 -58.76 22.13 -3.56
CA ARG A 836 -57.35 22.20 -3.16
C ARG A 836 -56.66 23.34 -3.92
N PRO A 837 -55.72 24.08 -3.30
CA PRO A 837 -54.97 25.12 -4.00
C PRO A 837 -54.16 24.53 -5.14
N ARG A 838 -54.14 25.22 -6.29
CA ARG A 838 -53.36 24.86 -7.48
C ARG A 838 -52.32 25.93 -7.78
N PRO A 839 -51.15 25.59 -8.36
CA PRO A 839 -50.21 26.61 -8.81
C PRO A 839 -50.86 27.54 -9.83
N ALA A 840 -50.62 28.85 -9.73
CA ALA A 840 -51.04 29.80 -10.75
C ALA A 840 -50.37 29.47 -12.10
N PRO A 841 -51.03 29.71 -13.26
CA PRO A 841 -50.44 29.47 -14.57
C PRO A 841 -49.08 30.15 -14.74
N CYS A 842 -48.20 29.57 -15.55
CA CYS A 842 -46.87 30.12 -15.79
C CYS A 842 -46.99 31.51 -16.41
N HIS A 843 -46.38 32.51 -15.80
CA HIS A 843 -46.43 33.90 -16.28
C HIS A 843 -45.83 34.08 -17.68
N ALA A 844 -44.94 33.18 -18.11
CA ALA A 844 -44.25 33.27 -19.40
C ALA A 844 -45.03 32.59 -20.56
N CYS A 845 -45.68 31.46 -20.31
CA CYS A 845 -46.33 30.68 -21.38
C CYS A 845 -47.81 30.32 -21.10
N GLY A 846 -48.39 30.76 -19.99
CA GLY A 846 -49.75 30.42 -19.56
C GLY A 846 -49.96 28.96 -19.16
N GLY A 847 -48.91 28.12 -19.13
CA GLY A 847 -49.02 26.69 -18.84
C GLY A 847 -49.40 26.41 -17.39
N ALA A 848 -50.39 25.54 -17.17
CA ALA A 848 -50.86 25.14 -15.84
C ALA A 848 -49.93 24.13 -15.13
N ALA A 849 -49.17 23.34 -15.90
CA ALA A 849 -48.26 22.33 -15.37
C ALA A 849 -46.99 22.99 -14.80
N ARG A 850 -46.92 23.14 -13.48
CA ARG A 850 -45.76 23.69 -12.76
C ARG A 850 -45.44 22.85 -11.53
N ALA A 851 -44.18 22.78 -11.13
CA ALA A 851 -43.77 22.08 -9.92
C ALA A 851 -42.62 22.77 -9.20
N SER A 852 -42.56 22.62 -7.87
CA SER A 852 -41.37 23.05 -7.10
C SER A 852 -40.27 22.00 -7.16
N MET A 853 -39.05 22.47 -7.02
CA MET A 853 -37.87 21.62 -6.90
C MET A 853 -37.40 21.55 -5.45
N ILE A 854 -36.75 20.45 -5.09
CA ILE A 854 -36.19 20.20 -3.75
C ILE A 854 -34.82 20.88 -3.54
N ILE A 855 -34.24 21.45 -4.60
CA ILE A 855 -33.13 22.40 -4.51
C ILE A 855 -33.73 23.80 -4.40
N GLY A 856 -33.15 24.67 -3.56
CA GLY A 856 -33.74 26.00 -3.31
C GLY A 856 -33.31 27.12 -4.26
N LEU A 857 -32.50 26.82 -5.28
CA LEU A 857 -32.09 27.82 -6.29
C LEU A 857 -33.26 28.37 -7.12
N PRO A 858 -34.19 27.55 -7.67
CA PRO A 858 -35.34 28.04 -8.42
C PRO A 858 -36.24 28.93 -7.56
N VAL A 859 -36.83 29.98 -8.16
CA VAL A 859 -37.83 30.82 -7.49
C VAL A 859 -39.23 30.28 -7.77
N GLY A 860 -39.97 29.96 -6.70
CA GLY A 860 -41.35 29.48 -6.79
C GLY A 860 -41.45 28.15 -7.54
N HIS A 861 -42.35 28.06 -8.52
CA HIS A 861 -42.54 26.85 -9.32
C HIS A 861 -41.93 26.96 -10.71
N VAL A 862 -41.27 25.88 -11.15
CA VAL A 862 -40.74 25.71 -12.50
C VAL A 862 -41.85 25.21 -13.43
N CYS A 863 -41.99 25.85 -14.58
CA CYS A 863 -42.90 25.41 -15.64
C CYS A 863 -42.47 24.05 -16.19
N LEU A 864 -43.41 23.11 -16.32
CA LEU A 864 -43.14 21.77 -16.86
C LEU A 864 -43.44 21.66 -18.36
N ASN A 865 -43.93 22.73 -18.99
CA ASN A 865 -43.96 22.80 -20.45
C ASN A 865 -42.50 22.70 -20.97
N PRO A 866 -42.17 21.70 -21.82
CA PRO A 866 -40.82 21.48 -22.35
C PRO A 866 -40.22 22.71 -23.05
N ASP A 867 -41.07 23.53 -23.68
CA ASP A 867 -40.64 24.71 -24.42
C ASP A 867 -40.40 25.91 -23.51
N CYS A 868 -41.08 25.98 -22.36
CA CYS A 868 -40.96 27.10 -21.43
C CYS A 868 -39.89 26.84 -20.36
N ARG A 869 -40.10 25.86 -19.48
CA ARG A 869 -39.15 25.48 -18.41
C ARG A 869 -38.68 26.62 -17.47
N ARG A 870 -39.35 27.78 -17.47
CA ARG A 870 -38.98 28.93 -16.64
C ARG A 870 -39.51 28.83 -15.22
N ASP A 871 -38.71 29.26 -14.26
CA ASP A 871 -39.17 29.56 -12.90
C ASP A 871 -39.74 30.99 -12.80
N GLU A 872 -40.11 31.45 -11.60
CA GLU A 872 -40.71 32.78 -11.40
C GLU A 872 -39.72 33.95 -11.53
N ALA A 873 -38.41 33.68 -11.41
CA ALA A 873 -37.39 34.66 -11.73
C ALA A 873 -37.15 34.77 -13.25
N GLY A 874 -37.72 33.86 -14.04
CA GLY A 874 -37.52 33.77 -15.47
C GLY A 874 -36.32 32.92 -15.87
N ILE A 875 -35.66 32.19 -14.96
CA ILE A 875 -34.54 31.30 -15.30
C ILE A 875 -35.08 30.03 -15.96
N ARG A 876 -34.55 29.66 -17.14
CA ARG A 876 -34.91 28.40 -17.80
C ARG A 876 -34.12 27.23 -17.21
N TRP A 877 -34.81 26.18 -16.74
CA TRP A 877 -34.20 25.01 -16.12
C TRP A 877 -34.16 23.78 -17.06
N PRO A 878 -32.98 23.19 -17.33
CA PRO A 878 -32.88 21.99 -18.16
C PRO A 878 -33.66 20.79 -17.62
N THR A 879 -34.08 19.88 -18.50
CA THR A 879 -34.82 18.65 -18.12
C THR A 879 -34.02 17.70 -17.24
N ARG A 880 -32.68 17.73 -17.28
CA ARG A 880 -31.84 16.93 -16.34
C ARG A 880 -32.07 17.27 -14.87
N PHE A 881 -32.65 18.43 -14.59
CA PHE A 881 -33.03 18.83 -13.24
C PHE A 881 -34.38 18.28 -12.78
N ASP A 882 -35.11 17.54 -13.62
CA ASP A 882 -36.37 16.91 -13.26
C ASP A 882 -36.23 15.90 -12.11
N ARG A 883 -35.02 15.35 -11.93
CA ARG A 883 -34.68 14.54 -10.76
C ARG A 883 -34.84 15.29 -9.43
N TYR A 884 -34.87 16.61 -9.45
CA TYR A 884 -35.08 17.45 -8.27
C TYR A 884 -36.53 17.93 -8.13
N ILE A 885 -37.45 17.57 -9.04
CA ILE A 885 -38.88 17.86 -8.84
C ILE A 885 -39.40 17.12 -7.61
N ALA A 886 -40.13 17.84 -6.75
CA ALA A 886 -40.76 17.26 -5.56
C ALA A 886 -41.85 16.24 -5.96
N ARG A 887 -41.95 15.12 -5.23
CA ARG A 887 -42.85 14.02 -5.61
C ARG A 887 -44.33 14.40 -5.45
N ALA A 888 -45.18 13.95 -6.38
CA ALA A 888 -46.61 14.28 -6.41
C ALA A 888 -47.41 13.76 -5.19
N ASP A 889 -47.02 12.61 -4.64
CA ASP A 889 -47.63 12.05 -3.42
C ASP A 889 -47.41 12.95 -2.20
N MET A 890 -46.24 13.59 -2.12
CA MET A 890 -45.91 14.51 -1.01
C MET A 890 -46.77 15.78 -1.02
N TRP A 891 -47.15 16.30 -2.19
CA TRP A 891 -48.07 17.44 -2.32
C TRP A 891 -49.51 17.08 -1.98
N SER A 892 -49.93 15.87 -2.38
CA SER A 892 -51.25 15.34 -2.08
C SER A 892 -51.46 15.14 -0.58
N GLU A 893 -50.44 14.67 0.15
CA GLU A 893 -50.46 14.54 1.61
C GLU A 893 -50.60 15.90 2.33
N ALA A 894 -49.98 16.95 1.76
CA ALA A 894 -50.03 18.32 2.25
C ALA A 894 -51.33 19.08 1.91
N GLY A 895 -52.21 18.49 1.10
CA GLY A 895 -53.52 19.07 0.75
C GLY A 895 -53.55 19.92 -0.51
N PHE A 896 -52.52 19.86 -1.35
CA PHE A 896 -52.45 20.56 -2.64
C PHE A 896 -52.89 19.65 -3.79
N GLU A 897 -53.30 20.26 -4.91
CA GLU A 897 -53.58 19.55 -6.16
C GLU A 897 -52.57 19.99 -7.22
N LEU A 898 -51.84 19.03 -7.76
CA LEU A 898 -50.91 19.25 -8.86
C LEU A 898 -51.56 18.78 -10.15
N ASP A 899 -51.72 19.69 -11.11
CA ASP A 899 -52.20 19.37 -12.45
C ASP A 899 -51.03 18.78 -13.29
N LEU A 900 -50.64 17.56 -12.94
CA LEU A 900 -49.62 16.79 -13.65
C LEU A 900 -50.31 15.91 -14.70
N ALA A 901 -51.01 16.53 -15.64
CA ALA A 901 -51.75 15.77 -16.65
C ALA A 901 -50.86 14.96 -17.61
N HIS A 902 -49.52 15.14 -17.68
CA HIS A 902 -48.71 14.38 -18.64
C HIS A 902 -47.18 14.10 -18.45
N PRO A 903 -46.47 14.43 -17.34
CA PRO A 903 -45.05 14.00 -17.18
C PRO A 903 -44.75 13.05 -16.00
N SER A 904 -45.71 12.71 -15.13
CA SER A 904 -45.42 11.89 -13.93
C SER A 904 -45.08 10.44 -14.25
N GLU A 905 -45.61 9.89 -15.35
CA GLU A 905 -45.20 8.57 -15.83
C GLU A 905 -43.75 8.58 -16.31
N ALA A 906 -43.30 9.62 -17.02
CA ALA A 906 -41.92 9.72 -17.50
C ALA A 906 -40.91 9.98 -16.37
N ALA A 907 -41.24 10.79 -15.37
CA ALA A 907 -40.35 11.05 -14.22
C ALA A 907 -40.30 9.89 -13.21
N GLY A 908 -41.44 9.20 -13.02
CA GLY A 908 -41.51 7.93 -12.29
C GLY A 908 -40.75 6.81 -13.01
N GLN A 909 -40.96 6.67 -14.33
CA GLN A 909 -40.28 5.69 -15.17
C GLN A 909 -38.81 6.01 -15.39
N ALA A 910 -38.34 7.25 -15.39
CA ALA A 910 -36.92 7.59 -15.53
C ALA A 910 -36.12 7.26 -14.26
N ARG A 911 -36.70 7.50 -13.07
CA ARG A 911 -36.12 7.07 -11.78
C ARG A 911 -36.17 5.56 -11.62
N ASP A 912 -37.27 4.94 -12.00
CA ASP A 912 -37.36 3.48 -12.04
C ASP A 912 -36.46 2.88 -13.12
N ALA A 913 -36.25 3.52 -14.27
CA ALA A 913 -35.37 3.04 -15.33
C ALA A 913 -33.89 3.10 -14.95
N ILE A 914 -33.44 4.05 -14.12
CA ILE A 914 -32.04 4.07 -13.65
C ILE A 914 -31.80 2.97 -12.59
N GLY A 915 -32.78 2.70 -11.73
CA GLY A 915 -32.74 1.58 -10.78
C GLY A 915 -33.03 0.20 -11.42
N ARG A 916 -33.84 0.15 -12.48
CA ARG A 916 -34.26 -1.05 -13.22
C ARG A 916 -33.31 -1.39 -14.36
N LYS A 917 -32.65 -0.47 -15.07
CA LYS A 917 -31.72 -0.83 -16.18
C LYS A 917 -30.53 -1.66 -15.70
N ALA A 918 -30.03 -1.43 -14.48
CA ALA A 918 -28.99 -2.26 -13.87
C ALA A 918 -29.52 -3.62 -13.33
N ARG A 919 -30.83 -3.76 -13.06
CA ARG A 919 -31.45 -4.97 -12.49
C ARG A 919 -32.15 -5.86 -13.53
N VAL A 920 -32.81 -5.24 -14.52
CA VAL A 920 -33.51 -5.89 -15.64
C VAL A 920 -32.52 -6.54 -16.60
N ALA A 921 -31.37 -5.93 -16.88
CA ALA A 921 -30.35 -6.52 -17.77
C ALA A 921 -29.78 -7.87 -17.28
N ALA A 922 -29.90 -8.17 -15.98
CA ALA A 922 -29.53 -9.47 -15.40
C ALA A 922 -30.68 -10.49 -15.42
N ALA A 923 -31.94 -10.03 -15.30
CA ALA A 923 -33.13 -10.89 -15.29
C ALA A 923 -33.68 -11.20 -16.70
N SER A 924 -33.47 -10.31 -17.68
CA SER A 924 -33.94 -10.46 -19.07
C SER A 924 -33.08 -11.41 -19.92
N ARG A 925 -32.04 -12.03 -19.35
CA ARG A 925 -31.22 -13.08 -19.99
C ARG A 925 -31.76 -14.49 -19.78
N LEU A 926 -32.71 -14.67 -18.87
CA LEU A 926 -33.36 -15.96 -18.61
C LEU A 926 -34.65 -16.05 -19.42
N SER A 927 -34.82 -17.16 -20.13
CA SER A 927 -36.11 -17.47 -20.77
C SER A 927 -37.20 -17.67 -19.70
N PRO A 928 -38.50 -17.51 -20.03
CA PRO A 928 -39.59 -17.77 -19.09
C PRO A 928 -39.50 -19.14 -18.41
N HIS A 929 -39.04 -20.16 -19.15
CA HIS A 929 -38.81 -21.51 -18.63
C HIS A 929 -37.65 -21.57 -17.63
N GLN A 930 -36.51 -20.93 -17.93
CA GLN A 930 -35.38 -20.86 -17.00
C GLN A 930 -35.75 -20.10 -15.72
N ARG A 931 -36.54 -19.04 -15.84
CA ARG A 931 -37.04 -18.26 -14.69
C ARG A 931 -37.93 -19.10 -13.78
N GLN A 932 -38.88 -19.85 -14.35
CA GLN A 932 -39.74 -20.75 -13.57
C GLN A 932 -38.95 -21.89 -12.92
N SER A 933 -38.00 -22.48 -13.64
CA SER A 933 -37.13 -23.54 -13.11
C SER A 933 -36.25 -23.04 -11.95
N LEU A 934 -35.68 -21.83 -12.06
CA LEU A 934 -34.91 -21.18 -11.00
C LEU A 934 -35.74 -20.94 -9.74
N ILE A 935 -36.98 -20.48 -9.90
CA ILE A 935 -37.91 -20.26 -8.78
C ILE A 935 -38.29 -21.60 -8.14
N ALA A 936 -38.57 -22.64 -8.93
CA ALA A 936 -38.88 -23.98 -8.41
C ALA A 936 -37.71 -24.55 -7.58
N SER A 937 -36.48 -24.46 -8.08
CA SER A 937 -35.28 -24.86 -7.32
C SER A 937 -35.07 -24.00 -6.07
N TYR A 938 -35.37 -22.70 -6.11
CA TYR A 938 -35.31 -21.84 -4.92
C TYR A 938 -36.39 -22.17 -3.88
N LEU A 939 -37.54 -22.69 -4.30
CA LEU A 939 -38.63 -23.07 -3.41
C LEU A 939 -38.44 -24.47 -2.81
N ASP A 940 -37.66 -25.36 -3.44
CA ASP A 940 -37.29 -26.68 -2.91
C ASP A 940 -36.36 -26.59 -1.68
N THR A 941 -36.90 -26.88 -0.49
CA THR A 941 -36.17 -26.71 0.79
C THR A 941 -35.02 -27.68 0.97
N SER A 942 -34.90 -28.72 0.14
CA SER A 942 -33.77 -29.65 0.15
C SER A 942 -32.51 -29.06 -0.52
N MET A 943 -32.67 -28.04 -1.38
CA MET A 943 -31.57 -27.34 -2.04
C MET A 943 -31.14 -26.09 -1.27
N THR A 944 -29.83 -25.92 -1.09
CA THR A 944 -29.24 -24.67 -0.59
C THR A 944 -29.24 -23.61 -1.70
N VAL A 945 -29.28 -22.32 -1.32
CA VAL A 945 -29.23 -21.21 -2.30
C VAL A 945 -27.98 -21.34 -3.20
N ARG A 946 -26.84 -21.80 -2.67
CA ARG A 946 -25.62 -22.00 -3.47
C ARG A 946 -25.80 -23.07 -4.55
N GLN A 947 -26.48 -24.18 -4.24
CA GLN A 947 -26.80 -25.23 -5.22
C GLN A 947 -27.79 -24.72 -6.28
N VAL A 948 -28.74 -23.87 -5.89
CA VAL A 948 -29.67 -23.21 -6.82
C VAL A 948 -28.92 -22.26 -7.76
N LEU A 949 -27.99 -21.44 -7.24
CA LEU A 949 -27.18 -20.54 -8.07
C LEU A 949 -26.27 -21.30 -9.04
N ALA A 950 -25.61 -22.36 -8.57
CA ALA A 950 -24.73 -23.18 -9.41
C ALA A 950 -25.49 -24.01 -10.45
N GLY A 951 -26.66 -24.55 -10.10
CA GLY A 951 -27.48 -25.38 -11.00
C GLY A 951 -28.12 -24.60 -12.15
N HIS A 952 -28.24 -23.28 -12.00
CA HIS A 952 -28.84 -22.40 -13.01
C HIS A 952 -27.84 -21.43 -13.65
N ASP A 953 -26.56 -21.49 -13.25
CA ASP A 953 -25.49 -20.56 -13.67
C ASP A 953 -25.88 -19.07 -13.53
N VAL A 954 -26.47 -18.72 -12.39
CA VAL A 954 -26.92 -17.35 -12.09
C VAL A 954 -26.28 -16.80 -10.83
N THR A 955 -26.05 -15.48 -10.83
CA THR A 955 -25.54 -14.80 -9.63
C THR A 955 -26.63 -14.67 -8.56
N HIS A 956 -26.21 -14.50 -7.30
CA HIS A 956 -27.15 -14.18 -6.21
C HIS A 956 -27.99 -12.94 -6.53
N THR A 957 -27.39 -11.92 -7.13
CA THR A 957 -28.09 -10.69 -7.55
C THR A 957 -29.19 -11.00 -8.58
N THR A 958 -28.92 -11.89 -9.54
CA THR A 958 -29.91 -12.35 -10.52
C THR A 958 -31.07 -13.07 -9.83
N LEU A 959 -30.79 -14.03 -8.95
CA LEU A 959 -31.81 -14.75 -8.19
C LEU A 959 -32.68 -13.80 -7.36
N MET A 960 -32.07 -12.88 -6.60
CA MET A 960 -32.84 -11.93 -5.77
C MET A 960 -33.68 -10.95 -6.60
N THR A 961 -33.27 -10.68 -7.83
CA THR A 961 -34.02 -9.84 -8.76
C THR A 961 -35.23 -10.60 -9.30
N VAL A 962 -35.06 -11.87 -9.68
CA VAL A 962 -36.16 -12.75 -10.10
C VAL A 962 -37.19 -12.92 -8.98
N LEU A 963 -36.76 -13.26 -7.76
CA LEU A 963 -37.67 -13.44 -6.62
C LEU A 963 -38.49 -12.19 -6.29
N ARG A 964 -37.87 -11.00 -6.38
CA ARG A 964 -38.59 -9.74 -6.18
C ARG A 964 -39.55 -9.43 -7.33
N ALA A 965 -39.16 -9.72 -8.57
CA ALA A 965 -39.99 -9.46 -9.74
C ALA A 965 -41.24 -10.35 -9.76
N ASP A 966 -41.16 -11.57 -9.21
CA ASP A 966 -42.28 -12.51 -9.09
C ASP A 966 -42.94 -12.52 -7.69
N ASN A 967 -42.60 -11.55 -6.82
CA ASN A 967 -43.12 -11.46 -5.44
C ASN A 967 -42.95 -12.73 -4.59
N ILE A 968 -41.89 -13.51 -4.82
CA ILE A 968 -41.55 -14.71 -4.04
C ILE A 968 -40.87 -14.28 -2.71
N PRO A 969 -41.40 -14.66 -1.53
CA PRO A 969 -40.83 -14.29 -0.24
C PRO A 969 -39.46 -14.96 0.01
N ARG A 970 -38.59 -14.27 0.77
CA ARG A 970 -37.27 -14.78 1.14
C ARG A 970 -37.38 -15.85 2.23
N ARG A 971 -36.59 -16.92 2.12
CA ARG A 971 -36.37 -17.87 3.23
C ARG A 971 -35.81 -17.15 4.47
N GLY A 972 -36.32 -17.49 5.66
CA GLY A 972 -36.21 -16.69 6.88
C GLY A 972 -34.81 -16.54 7.52
N ARG A 973 -34.60 -15.33 8.09
CA ARG A 973 -33.75 -14.81 9.19
C ARG A 973 -32.29 -15.23 9.48
N SER A 974 -31.63 -16.16 8.80
CA SER A 974 -30.19 -16.42 9.05
C SER A 974 -29.28 -16.11 7.84
N TRP A 975 -29.42 -14.91 7.26
CA TRP A 975 -28.63 -14.54 6.09
C TRP A 975 -28.00 -13.15 6.21
N ARG A 976 -26.66 -13.11 6.22
CA ARG A 976 -25.84 -11.92 5.89
C ARG A 976 -25.32 -12.10 4.45
N PRO A 977 -25.25 -11.01 3.65
CA PRO A 977 -24.74 -11.09 2.29
C PRO A 977 -23.24 -11.45 2.29
N PRO A 978 -22.75 -12.26 1.32
CA PRO A 978 -21.33 -12.25 1.00
C PRO A 978 -20.99 -10.90 0.37
N THR A 979 -19.88 -10.30 0.79
CA THR A 979 -19.29 -9.14 0.13
C THR A 979 -18.78 -9.55 -1.26
N ASN A 980 -18.88 -8.63 -2.23
CA ASN A 980 -18.80 -8.77 -3.69
C ASN A 980 -17.64 -9.55 -4.37
N ASP A 981 -16.88 -10.40 -3.69
CA ASP A 981 -15.77 -11.18 -4.27
C ASP A 981 -15.92 -12.72 -4.14
N ASP A 982 -17.15 -13.24 -3.94
CA ASP A 982 -17.43 -14.69 -3.96
C ASP A 982 -18.39 -15.11 -5.07
#